data_AF-A0A8T2QD55-F1
#
_entry.id   AF-A0A8T2QD55-F1
#
_cell.length_a   1.000
_cell.length_b   1.000
_cell.length_c   1.000
_cell.angle_alpha   90.00
_cell.angle_beta   90.00
_cell.angle_gamma   90.00
#
_symmetry.space_group_name_H-M   'P 1'
#
loop_
_entity.id
_entity.type
_entity.pdbx_description
1 polymer ?
#
loop_
_entity_poly.entity_id
_entity_poly.type
_entity_poly.pdbx_seq_one_letter_code
_entity_poly.pdbx_strand_id
1 'polypeptide(L)'
;MLEPRMGKLVHGKLEGGHLYTQAYVARLRAMIRGAVRALMVPTNLPGVWSCLQQLLSELEGNSSAVLIGEGKLFQTLFNGLLKEGALSGSLQAGGSVWTPSLFEKVQHEGVEAFFSQNSYVNYDMLRKLAVSRPKQFLQGKYVDGIALETLFVHPSFISMVDAAVEEAVEGGGWIDCVSLVPSSFSPVDIAKMLSLCPYVQKAEKESKSITLGETYIVSTSFLKVVLEKLECEVKNLASSAISKANNSSTKNGVLMFAAISGDVKDVNMKGSTSQGKVNKRKGTIMASAKATVPEDGEDDISSVKGPKGKKKGGKSKSNSSLGTLSNKSGKGNPDRLNAKEDDLLSEDFIANRVVETFPELEDAGIGDDGVGMLVRSIAVHIRPALLSTWEAAKQVSISAATEKRRNRADALQKKVDDLYASLQLFAKSVDLFDDDPVTLTALHRHLLRTTASNLADVIIKSQELERRLENGDIADEAWFYNSEPLNASERLSMAKNLEGTLSMKCVKMVETLESKVIDEFEVALQTVAEECGLRLKKLDKKTEKILVSTYSKELTSQIESESDPVSLLPKVVALLFVQVHNKALQAPGRTIASAINHLKKVIPENLYATLMEYQSVTVALLSMLSTSVPGGPDCTSDRMLGQRERLAEMMPRLKEIVLNREYLTV
;
A
#
# COMPACT_ATOMS: atom_id res chain seq x y z
N MET A 1 -7.68 68.01 -84.62
CA MET A 1 -7.92 69.47 -84.63
C MET A 1 -7.20 70.21 -83.50
N LEU A 2 -7.15 69.69 -82.27
CA LEU A 2 -6.51 70.36 -81.12
C LEU A 2 -4.99 70.16 -81.02
N GLU A 3 -4.47 68.95 -81.28
CA GLU A 3 -3.04 68.62 -81.18
C GLU A 3 -2.05 69.63 -81.82
N PRO A 4 -2.23 70.08 -83.07
CA PRO A 4 -1.29 71.03 -83.70
C PRO A 4 -1.32 72.45 -83.10
N ARG A 5 -2.31 72.76 -82.25
CA ARG A 5 -2.50 74.07 -81.59
C ARG A 5 -2.08 74.07 -80.11
N MET A 6 -1.69 72.91 -79.59
CA MET A 6 -1.20 72.73 -78.23
C MET A 6 0.12 73.49 -78.03
N GLY A 7 0.25 74.20 -76.91
CA GLY A 7 1.46 74.97 -76.57
C GLY A 7 1.64 76.30 -77.30
N LYS A 8 0.80 76.61 -78.30
CA LYS A 8 0.79 77.91 -79.02
C LYS A 8 -0.43 78.77 -78.67
N LEU A 9 -1.63 78.29 -79.02
CA LEU A 9 -2.91 78.99 -78.76
C LEU A 9 -3.66 78.38 -77.57
N VAL A 10 -3.56 77.05 -77.40
CA VAL A 10 -4.18 76.31 -76.31
C VAL A 10 -3.08 75.88 -75.32
N HIS A 11 -3.08 76.49 -74.14
CA HIS A 11 -2.16 76.16 -73.06
C HIS A 11 -2.76 75.06 -72.17
N GLY A 12 -2.33 73.81 -72.38
CA GLY A 12 -2.76 72.66 -71.60
C GLY A 12 -2.06 71.38 -72.06
N LYS A 13 -2.38 70.26 -71.43
CA LYS A 13 -1.92 68.92 -71.82
C LYS A 13 -3.12 68.09 -72.26
N LEU A 14 -3.06 67.51 -73.45
CA LEU A 14 -4.09 66.60 -73.95
C LEU A 14 -3.71 65.17 -73.57
N GLU A 15 -4.52 64.50 -72.74
CA GLU A 15 -4.25 63.14 -72.27
C GLU A 15 -5.57 62.35 -72.16
N GLY A 16 -5.63 61.16 -72.74
CA GLY A 16 -6.84 60.32 -72.73
C GLY A 16 -8.08 61.00 -73.33
N GLY A 17 -7.90 61.88 -74.32
CA GLY A 17 -9.00 62.64 -74.95
C GLY A 17 -9.44 63.90 -74.20
N HIS A 18 -8.85 64.21 -73.04
CA HIS A 18 -9.21 65.36 -72.20
C HIS A 18 -8.11 66.42 -72.20
N LEU A 19 -8.50 67.70 -72.17
CA LEU A 19 -7.58 68.84 -72.12
C LEU A 19 -7.41 69.33 -70.68
N TYR A 20 -6.24 69.12 -70.10
CA TYR A 20 -5.89 69.59 -68.77
C TYR A 20 -5.21 70.95 -68.83
N THR A 21 -5.85 72.00 -68.31
CA THR A 21 -5.25 73.33 -68.20
C THR A 21 -4.38 73.45 -66.94
N GLN A 22 -3.44 74.39 -66.93
CA GLN A 22 -2.59 74.64 -65.76
C GLN A 22 -3.40 75.02 -64.51
N ALA A 23 -4.46 75.83 -64.68
CA ALA A 23 -5.35 76.23 -63.60
C ALA A 23 -6.11 75.03 -63.00
N TYR A 24 -6.56 74.10 -63.85
CA TYR A 24 -7.24 72.88 -63.42
C TYR A 24 -6.30 71.94 -62.66
N VAL A 25 -5.09 71.70 -63.18
CA VAL A 25 -4.08 70.89 -62.47
C VAL A 25 -3.68 71.54 -61.14
N ALA A 26 -3.53 72.86 -61.09
CA ALA A 26 -3.26 73.59 -59.85
C ALA A 26 -4.39 73.44 -58.81
N ARG A 27 -5.66 73.46 -59.26
CA ARG A 27 -6.82 73.20 -58.41
C ARG A 27 -6.78 71.78 -57.84
N LEU A 28 -6.60 70.76 -58.69
CA LEU A 28 -6.50 69.37 -58.24
C LEU A 28 -5.35 69.16 -57.24
N ARG A 29 -4.18 69.73 -57.51
CA ARG A 29 -3.04 69.70 -56.57
C ARG A 29 -3.37 70.36 -55.24
N ALA A 30 -4.09 71.47 -55.24
CA ALA A 30 -4.54 72.13 -54.00
C ALA A 30 -5.56 71.28 -53.23
N MET A 31 -6.51 70.65 -53.91
CA MET A 31 -7.50 69.75 -53.31
C MET A 31 -6.85 68.51 -52.69
N ILE A 32 -5.96 67.83 -53.42
CA ILE A 32 -5.19 66.69 -52.91
C ILE A 32 -4.39 67.12 -51.67
N ARG A 33 -3.67 68.24 -51.76
CA ARG A 33 -2.86 68.74 -50.66
C ARG A 33 -3.72 69.08 -49.43
N GLY A 34 -4.88 69.69 -49.61
CA GLY A 34 -5.81 70.00 -48.54
C GLY A 34 -6.36 68.74 -47.88
N ALA A 35 -6.87 67.80 -48.68
CA ALA A 35 -7.43 66.54 -48.19
C ALA A 35 -6.39 65.71 -47.44
N VAL A 36 -5.21 65.50 -48.04
CA VAL A 36 -4.16 64.67 -47.44
C VAL A 36 -3.59 65.29 -46.17
N ARG A 37 -3.45 66.62 -46.10
CA ARG A 37 -2.99 67.31 -44.87
C ARG A 37 -4.02 67.28 -43.73
N ALA A 38 -5.30 67.09 -44.05
CA ALA A 38 -6.35 66.94 -43.06
C ALA A 38 -6.45 65.52 -42.48
N LEU A 39 -5.80 64.53 -43.10
CA LEU A 39 -5.78 63.16 -42.60
C LEU A 39 -4.93 63.10 -41.33
N MET A 40 -5.53 62.57 -40.25
CA MET A 40 -4.88 62.40 -38.94
C MET A 40 -4.61 60.93 -38.59
N VAL A 41 -5.01 60.00 -39.45
CA VAL A 41 -4.88 58.55 -39.25
C VAL A 41 -4.48 57.87 -40.56
N PRO A 42 -3.91 56.64 -40.52
CA PRO A 42 -3.64 55.86 -41.71
C PRO A 42 -4.91 55.71 -42.56
N THR A 43 -4.85 56.16 -43.81
CA THR A 43 -6.04 56.27 -44.66
C THR A 43 -5.81 55.67 -46.03
N ASN A 44 -6.78 54.91 -46.52
CA ASN A 44 -6.76 54.32 -47.85
C ASN A 44 -7.01 55.40 -48.94
N LEU A 45 -5.97 55.73 -49.71
CA LEU A 45 -5.97 56.79 -50.71
C LEU A 45 -7.03 56.64 -51.82
N PRO A 46 -7.31 55.44 -52.39
CA PRO A 46 -8.40 55.25 -53.34
C PRO A 46 -9.75 55.78 -52.85
N GLY A 47 -10.07 55.61 -51.56
CA GLY A 47 -11.31 56.15 -50.99
C GLY A 47 -11.31 57.69 -50.98
N VAL A 48 -10.16 58.29 -50.66
CA VAL A 48 -9.98 59.75 -50.70
C VAL A 48 -10.14 60.27 -52.12
N TRP A 49 -9.60 59.58 -53.12
CA TRP A 49 -9.75 59.95 -54.53
C TRP A 49 -11.20 59.90 -54.98
N SER A 50 -11.96 58.87 -54.61
CA SER A 50 -13.39 58.79 -54.89
C SER A 50 -14.16 59.97 -54.30
N CYS A 51 -13.85 60.36 -53.05
CA CYS A 51 -14.47 61.54 -52.42
C CYS A 51 -14.12 62.85 -53.14
N LEU A 52 -12.85 63.04 -53.51
CA LEU A 52 -12.44 64.23 -54.26
C LEU A 52 -13.09 64.30 -55.64
N GLN A 53 -13.23 63.15 -56.31
CA GLN A 53 -13.90 63.05 -57.60
C GLN A 53 -15.40 63.39 -57.51
N GLN A 54 -16.07 62.95 -56.44
CA GLN A 54 -17.46 63.33 -56.17
C GLN A 54 -17.59 64.84 -55.94
N LEU A 55 -16.72 65.43 -55.11
CA LEU A 55 -16.72 66.88 -54.84
C LEU A 55 -16.49 67.71 -56.12
N LEU A 56 -15.62 67.26 -57.02
CA LEU A 56 -15.44 67.91 -58.33
C LEU A 56 -16.70 67.84 -59.18
N SER A 57 -17.36 66.68 -59.19
CA SER A 57 -18.60 66.47 -59.96
C SER A 57 -19.73 67.39 -59.48
N GLU A 58 -19.82 67.63 -58.16
CA GLU A 58 -20.78 68.56 -57.56
C GLU A 58 -20.48 70.03 -57.92
N LEU A 59 -19.20 70.42 -57.96
CA LEU A 59 -18.76 71.78 -58.30
C LEU A 59 -18.94 72.13 -59.79
N GLU A 60 -18.88 71.14 -60.68
CA GLU A 60 -18.96 71.32 -62.14
C GLU A 60 -20.39 71.19 -62.70
N GLY A 61 -21.38 70.99 -61.82
CA GLY A 61 -22.81 71.10 -62.16
C GLY A 61 -23.29 70.01 -63.13
N ASN A 62 -23.26 68.75 -62.70
CA ASN A 62 -23.89 67.55 -63.31
C ASN A 62 -23.80 67.40 -64.85
N SER A 63 -22.88 68.10 -65.50
CA SER A 63 -22.68 68.07 -66.94
C SER A 63 -21.75 66.91 -67.27
N SER A 64 -22.38 65.81 -67.67
CA SER A 64 -21.85 64.52 -68.11
C SER A 64 -20.40 64.50 -68.61
N ALA A 65 -19.49 64.08 -67.73
CA ALA A 65 -18.59 62.95 -67.96
C ALA A 65 -18.12 62.48 -66.59
N VAL A 66 -18.62 61.34 -66.10
CA VAL A 66 -17.96 60.64 -64.99
C VAL A 66 -16.57 60.27 -65.53
N LEU A 67 -15.54 61.03 -65.15
CA LEU A 67 -14.20 60.88 -65.68
C LEU A 67 -13.57 59.58 -65.16
N ILE A 68 -13.83 58.48 -65.89
CA ILE A 68 -13.21 57.18 -65.70
C ILE A 68 -11.71 57.36 -65.99
N GLY A 69 -10.90 57.62 -64.95
CA GLY A 69 -9.44 57.73 -65.11
C GLY A 69 -8.75 58.72 -64.18
N GLU A 70 -9.48 59.62 -63.52
CA GLU A 70 -8.86 60.64 -62.64
C GLU A 70 -8.15 60.05 -61.43
N GLY A 71 -8.54 58.86 -60.96
CA GLY A 71 -7.82 58.16 -59.89
C GLY A 71 -6.32 58.01 -60.18
N LYS A 72 -5.92 57.78 -61.44
CA LYS A 72 -4.51 57.73 -61.85
C LYS A 72 -3.86 59.12 -61.85
N LEU A 73 -4.62 60.15 -62.23
CA LEU A 73 -4.16 61.54 -62.19
C LEU A 73 -3.97 62.00 -60.73
N PHE A 74 -4.93 61.74 -59.83
CA PHE A 74 -4.82 62.01 -58.39
C PHE A 74 -3.59 61.33 -57.80
N GLN A 75 -3.37 60.04 -58.09
CA GLN A 75 -2.19 59.33 -57.64
C GLN A 75 -0.88 59.93 -58.18
N THR A 76 -0.85 60.31 -59.46
CA THR A 76 0.33 60.94 -60.08
C THR A 76 0.65 62.30 -59.46
N LEU A 77 -0.38 63.13 -59.25
CA LEU A 77 -0.24 64.44 -58.62
C LEU A 77 0.15 64.32 -57.15
N PHE A 78 -0.43 63.36 -56.41
CA PHE A 78 -0.03 63.03 -55.04
C PHE A 78 1.44 62.64 -54.95
N ASN A 79 1.92 61.73 -55.81
CA ASN A 79 3.32 61.35 -55.86
C ASN A 79 4.25 62.53 -56.19
N GLY A 80 3.80 63.46 -57.05
CA GLY A 80 4.49 64.71 -57.31
C GLY A 80 4.60 65.59 -56.06
N LEU A 81 3.49 65.81 -55.36
CA LEU A 81 3.46 66.57 -54.10
C LEU A 81 4.32 65.95 -53.01
N LEU A 82 4.39 64.61 -52.95
CA LEU A 82 5.25 63.88 -52.03
C LEU A 82 6.73 64.09 -52.36
N LYS A 83 7.12 63.97 -53.64
CA LYS A 83 8.50 64.21 -54.11
C LYS A 83 8.97 65.64 -53.89
N GLU A 84 8.06 66.60 -54.02
CA GLU A 84 8.33 68.02 -53.76
C GLU A 84 8.43 68.37 -52.26
N GLY A 85 8.14 67.41 -51.35
CA GLY A 85 8.13 67.66 -49.91
C GLY A 85 6.93 68.48 -49.43
N ALA A 86 5.88 68.62 -50.25
CA ALA A 86 4.67 69.37 -49.87
C ALA A 86 3.76 68.60 -48.91
N LEU A 87 3.99 67.29 -48.73
CA LEU A 87 3.26 66.37 -47.86
C LEU A 87 4.26 65.64 -46.95
N SER A 88 3.95 65.55 -45.67
CA SER A 88 4.80 64.89 -44.66
C SER A 88 4.14 63.61 -44.17
N GLY A 89 4.75 62.47 -44.48
CA GLY A 89 4.23 61.14 -44.16
C GLY A 89 4.84 60.06 -45.05
N SER A 90 4.37 58.84 -44.85
CA SER A 90 4.86 57.64 -45.53
C SER A 90 3.72 56.93 -46.26
N LEU A 91 4.07 56.20 -47.31
CA LEU A 91 3.14 55.36 -48.07
C LEU A 91 3.49 53.90 -47.80
N GLN A 92 2.51 53.12 -47.33
CA GLN A 92 2.75 51.70 -47.02
C GLN A 92 3.11 50.92 -48.30
N ALA A 93 3.86 49.82 -48.14
CA ALA A 93 4.18 48.90 -49.23
C ALA A 93 2.89 48.49 -49.99
N GLY A 94 2.84 48.75 -51.29
CA GLY A 94 1.64 48.58 -52.13
C GLY A 94 0.95 49.89 -52.54
N GLY A 95 1.35 51.04 -51.97
CA GLY A 95 0.99 52.36 -52.49
C GLY A 95 -0.43 52.85 -52.19
N SER A 96 -1.19 52.12 -51.37
CA SER A 96 -2.62 52.35 -51.15
C SER A 96 -2.95 53.09 -49.86
N VAL A 97 -2.18 52.90 -48.79
CA VAL A 97 -2.43 53.52 -47.47
C VAL A 97 -1.41 54.60 -47.19
N TRP A 98 -1.89 55.82 -46.97
CA TRP A 98 -1.10 56.96 -46.54
C TRP A 98 -1.10 57.09 -45.03
N THR A 99 0.09 57.24 -44.45
CA THR A 99 0.29 57.48 -43.03
C THR A 99 0.90 58.88 -42.83
N PRO A 100 0.17 59.84 -42.23
CA PRO A 100 0.71 61.15 -41.91
C PRO A 100 1.88 61.08 -40.92
N SER A 101 2.93 61.88 -41.11
CA SER A 101 4.11 61.86 -40.21
C SER A 101 3.78 62.29 -38.78
N LEU A 102 2.77 63.14 -38.60
CA LEU A 102 2.26 63.53 -37.28
C LEU A 102 1.66 62.32 -36.54
N PHE A 103 0.92 61.47 -37.25
CA PHE A 103 0.37 60.24 -36.67
C PHE A 103 1.49 59.29 -36.24
N GLU A 104 2.50 59.04 -37.09
CA GLU A 104 3.65 58.20 -36.73
C GLU A 104 4.38 58.73 -35.49
N LYS A 105 4.59 60.05 -35.41
CA LYS A 105 5.25 60.68 -34.27
C LYS A 105 4.46 60.48 -32.98
N VAL A 106 3.16 60.80 -33.00
CA VAL A 106 2.29 60.65 -31.81
C VAL A 106 2.11 59.19 -31.41
N GLN A 107 1.99 58.28 -32.40
CA GLN A 107 1.96 56.84 -32.17
C GLN A 107 3.24 56.38 -31.45
N HIS A 108 4.40 56.80 -31.94
CA HIS A 108 5.70 56.42 -31.38
C HIS A 108 5.91 56.95 -29.96
N GLU A 109 5.65 58.25 -29.76
CA GLU A 109 5.72 58.91 -28.45
C GLU A 109 4.73 58.28 -27.46
N GLY A 110 3.52 57.94 -27.90
CA GLY A 110 2.52 57.28 -27.07
C GLY A 110 2.93 55.88 -26.61
N VAL A 111 3.50 55.08 -27.51
CA VAL A 111 4.03 53.74 -27.15
C VAL A 111 5.21 53.86 -26.20
N GLU A 112 6.09 54.83 -26.42
CA GLU A 112 7.26 55.05 -25.57
C GLU A 112 6.89 55.53 -24.17
N ALA A 113 5.96 56.49 -24.07
CA ALA A 113 5.45 56.97 -22.80
C ALA A 113 4.76 55.84 -22.02
N PHE A 114 3.94 55.03 -22.70
CA PHE A 114 3.27 53.89 -22.07
C PHE A 114 4.27 52.86 -21.55
N PHE A 115 5.25 52.46 -22.36
CA PHE A 115 6.25 51.47 -21.96
C PHE A 115 7.14 52.00 -20.83
N SER A 116 7.56 53.26 -20.89
CA SER A 116 8.40 53.87 -19.84
C SER A 116 7.65 53.98 -18.51
N GLN A 117 6.33 54.20 -18.54
CA GLN A 117 5.51 54.29 -17.34
C GLN A 117 5.16 52.91 -16.75
N ASN A 118 4.79 51.95 -17.60
CA ASN A 118 4.21 50.68 -17.16
C ASN A 118 5.21 49.52 -17.20
N SER A 119 6.35 49.66 -17.90
CA SER A 119 7.35 48.61 -18.13
C SER A 119 6.83 47.37 -18.88
N TYR A 120 5.62 47.43 -19.45
CA TYR A 120 5.06 46.41 -20.34
C TYR A 120 4.16 47.04 -21.40
N VAL A 121 3.92 46.34 -22.51
CA VAL A 121 2.99 46.74 -23.59
C VAL A 121 2.30 45.51 -24.18
N ASN A 122 0.97 45.56 -24.28
CA ASN A 122 0.16 44.53 -24.96
C ASN A 122 0.22 44.63 -26.49
N TYR A 123 0.35 43.50 -27.19
CA TYR A 123 0.39 43.52 -28.65
C TYR A 123 -0.95 43.95 -29.27
N ASP A 124 -2.07 43.68 -28.61
CA ASP A 124 -3.39 44.16 -29.06
C ASP A 124 -3.52 45.69 -29.00
N MET A 125 -2.93 46.32 -27.97
CA MET A 125 -2.89 47.77 -27.88
C MET A 125 -2.10 48.36 -29.06
N LEU A 126 -0.96 47.75 -29.40
CA LEU A 126 -0.15 48.17 -30.55
C LEU A 126 -0.87 47.98 -31.89
N ARG A 127 -1.61 46.87 -32.06
CA ARG A 127 -2.45 46.66 -33.25
C ARG A 127 -3.53 47.74 -33.38
N LYS A 128 -4.18 48.12 -32.28
CA LYS A 128 -5.18 49.21 -32.24
C LYS A 128 -4.57 50.56 -32.59
N LEU A 129 -3.32 50.78 -32.23
CA LEU A 129 -2.56 51.96 -32.62
C LEU A 129 -2.07 51.93 -34.07
N ALA A 130 -2.42 50.92 -34.88
CA ALA A 130 -1.96 50.72 -36.26
C ALA A 130 -0.45 50.42 -36.41
N VAL A 131 0.18 49.85 -35.37
CA VAL A 131 1.55 49.33 -35.47
C VAL A 131 1.54 47.98 -36.17
N SER A 132 2.18 47.89 -37.34
CA SER A 132 2.38 46.63 -38.04
C SER A 132 3.47 45.79 -37.36
N ARG A 133 3.20 44.50 -37.14
CA ARG A 133 4.14 43.53 -36.50
C ARG A 133 4.66 44.01 -35.12
N PRO A 134 3.77 44.08 -34.11
CA PRO A 134 4.10 44.59 -32.77
C PRO A 134 5.37 43.99 -32.11
N LYS A 135 5.55 42.67 -32.19
CA LYS A 135 6.72 41.95 -31.63
C LYS A 135 8.04 42.50 -32.20
N GLN A 136 8.15 42.55 -33.52
CA GLN A 136 9.35 43.02 -34.22
C GLN A 136 9.60 44.51 -33.99
N PHE A 137 8.54 45.32 -33.96
CA PHE A 137 8.63 46.75 -33.69
C PHE A 137 9.24 47.03 -32.30
N LEU A 138 8.77 46.35 -31.26
CA LEU A 138 9.29 46.53 -29.91
C LEU A 138 10.69 45.95 -29.73
N GLN A 139 10.99 44.77 -30.29
CA GLN A 139 12.33 44.17 -30.22
C GLN A 139 13.40 45.01 -30.93
N GLY A 140 13.04 45.67 -32.03
CA GLY A 140 13.95 46.59 -32.73
C GLY A 140 14.26 47.86 -31.93
N LYS A 141 13.33 48.29 -31.05
CA LYS A 141 13.46 49.51 -30.26
C LYS A 141 14.07 49.26 -28.86
N TYR A 142 13.69 48.16 -28.21
CA TYR A 142 14.09 47.80 -26.86
C TYR A 142 14.84 46.47 -26.89
N VAL A 143 16.17 46.54 -27.02
CA VAL A 143 17.05 45.36 -27.17
C VAL A 143 16.97 44.44 -25.95
N ASP A 144 16.90 45.03 -24.75
CA ASP A 144 16.82 44.28 -23.49
C ASP A 144 15.41 43.78 -23.17
N GLY A 145 14.39 44.22 -23.91
CA GLY A 145 13.02 43.85 -23.60
C GLY A 145 12.68 42.41 -24.02
N ILE A 146 11.78 41.79 -23.27
CA ILE A 146 11.44 40.38 -23.39
C ILE A 146 10.08 40.24 -24.07
N ALA A 147 10.07 39.56 -25.20
CA ALA A 147 8.84 39.26 -25.93
C ALA A 147 8.14 38.02 -25.34
N LEU A 148 7.02 38.23 -24.65
CA LEU A 148 6.12 37.17 -24.22
C LEU A 148 5.11 36.84 -25.34
N GLU A 149 4.08 36.06 -25.02
CA GLU A 149 3.14 35.57 -26.02
C GLU A 149 2.16 36.66 -26.45
N THR A 150 1.50 37.30 -25.47
CA THR A 150 0.49 38.34 -25.70
C THR A 150 1.02 39.77 -25.52
N LEU A 151 2.14 39.92 -24.82
CA LEU A 151 2.71 41.21 -24.45
C LEU A 151 4.25 41.22 -24.45
N PHE A 152 4.83 42.40 -24.29
CA PHE A 152 6.26 42.66 -24.21
C PHE A 152 6.59 43.32 -22.87
N VAL A 153 7.61 42.84 -22.17
CA VAL A 153 7.98 43.32 -20.82
C VAL A 153 9.42 43.79 -20.73
N HIS A 154 9.68 44.70 -19.80
CA HIS A 154 11.01 45.00 -19.34
C HIS A 154 11.56 43.87 -18.43
N PRO A 155 12.87 43.57 -18.45
CA PRO A 155 13.48 42.52 -17.61
C PRO A 155 13.22 42.64 -16.10
N SER A 156 12.90 43.83 -15.61
CA SER A 156 12.55 44.06 -14.20
C SER A 156 11.38 43.19 -13.73
N PHE A 157 10.45 42.82 -14.61
CA PHE A 157 9.38 41.88 -14.27
C PHE A 157 9.90 40.48 -13.97
N ILE A 158 10.89 39.99 -14.72
CA ILE A 158 11.52 38.69 -14.46
C ILE A 158 12.27 38.75 -13.12
N SER A 159 13.07 39.79 -12.88
CA SER A 159 13.80 39.94 -11.62
C SER A 159 12.88 40.05 -10.41
N MET A 160 11.75 40.75 -10.53
CA MET A 160 10.75 40.87 -9.47
C MET A 160 10.11 39.51 -9.14
N VAL A 161 9.65 38.78 -10.17
CA VAL A 161 9.03 37.47 -9.98
C VAL A 161 10.05 36.46 -9.45
N ASP A 162 11.27 36.44 -9.97
CA ASP A 162 12.34 35.55 -9.51
C ASP A 162 12.69 35.77 -8.04
N ALA A 163 12.81 37.03 -7.60
CA ALA A 163 13.09 37.37 -6.20
C ALA A 163 11.93 36.99 -5.26
N ALA A 164 10.68 37.22 -5.67
CA ALA A 164 9.51 36.83 -4.89
C ALA A 164 9.39 35.30 -4.75
N VAL A 165 9.74 34.57 -5.80
CA VAL A 165 9.80 33.10 -5.76
C VAL A 165 10.94 32.62 -4.85
N GLU A 166 12.12 33.24 -4.91
CA GLU A 166 13.23 32.93 -4.01
C GLU A 166 12.83 33.08 -2.54
N GLU A 167 12.19 34.19 -2.18
CA GLU A 167 11.70 34.42 -0.83
C GLU A 167 10.70 33.35 -0.37
N ALA A 168 9.72 33.02 -1.21
CA ALA A 168 8.69 32.03 -0.88
C ALA A 168 9.26 30.61 -0.76
N VAL A 169 10.20 30.22 -1.64
CA VAL A 169 10.80 28.88 -1.64
C VAL A 169 11.76 28.70 -0.46
N GLU A 170 12.63 29.68 -0.19
CA GLU A 170 13.53 29.65 0.98
C GLU A 170 12.75 29.73 2.31
N GLY A 171 11.62 30.44 2.32
CA GLY A 171 10.67 30.46 3.43
C GLY A 171 9.90 29.14 3.64
N GLY A 172 10.03 28.17 2.72
CA GLY A 172 9.32 26.89 2.80
C GLY A 172 7.81 27.01 2.57
N GLY A 173 7.39 28.00 1.77
CA GLY A 173 5.99 28.26 1.44
C GLY A 173 5.66 27.97 -0.02
N TRP A 174 4.69 28.72 -0.53
CA TRP A 174 4.24 28.73 -1.91
C TRP A 174 3.94 30.16 -2.35
N ILE A 175 3.87 30.39 -3.66
CA ILE A 175 3.53 31.70 -4.22
C ILE A 175 2.65 31.57 -5.47
N ASP A 176 1.66 32.46 -5.58
CA ASP A 176 0.86 32.65 -6.79
C ASP A 176 1.45 33.80 -7.62
N CYS A 177 2.06 33.45 -8.74
CA CYS A 177 2.71 34.44 -9.61
C CYS A 177 1.71 35.31 -10.38
N VAL A 178 0.42 34.94 -10.46
CA VAL A 178 -0.63 35.81 -11.03
C VAL A 178 -0.80 37.06 -10.18
N SER A 179 -0.69 36.94 -8.86
CA SER A 179 -0.85 38.06 -7.93
C SER A 179 0.27 39.11 -8.00
N LEU A 180 1.42 38.74 -8.57
CA LEU A 180 2.60 39.60 -8.70
C LEU A 180 2.58 40.49 -9.95
N VAL A 181 1.74 40.15 -10.93
CA VAL A 181 1.71 40.81 -12.23
C VAL A 181 0.37 41.51 -12.49
N PRO A 182 0.34 42.56 -13.32
CA PRO A 182 -0.91 43.17 -13.76
C PRO A 182 -1.88 42.14 -14.39
N SER A 183 -3.18 42.34 -14.21
CA SER A 183 -4.24 41.46 -14.77
C SER A 183 -4.26 41.35 -16.31
N SER A 184 -3.43 42.14 -16.99
CA SER A 184 -3.25 42.05 -18.44
C SER A 184 -2.32 40.91 -18.87
N PHE A 185 -1.64 40.26 -17.93
CA PHE A 185 -0.78 39.11 -18.18
C PHE A 185 -1.63 37.85 -18.24
N SER A 186 -1.48 37.06 -19.31
CA SER A 186 -2.14 35.76 -19.40
C SER A 186 -1.35 34.69 -18.64
N PRO A 187 -1.97 33.57 -18.23
CA PRO A 187 -1.26 32.44 -17.62
C PRO A 187 -0.08 31.93 -18.47
N VAL A 188 -0.24 31.94 -19.80
CA VAL A 188 0.81 31.54 -20.75
C VAL A 188 2.01 32.51 -20.71
N ASP A 189 1.75 33.81 -20.52
CA ASP A 189 2.82 34.80 -20.36
C ASP A 189 3.57 34.58 -19.04
N ILE A 190 2.85 34.29 -17.96
CA ILE A 190 3.44 34.00 -16.64
C ILE A 190 4.29 32.73 -16.70
N ALA A 191 3.78 31.63 -17.27
CA ALA A 191 4.51 30.40 -17.45
C ALA A 191 5.83 30.62 -18.24
N LYS A 192 5.77 31.43 -19.29
CA LYS A 192 6.96 31.82 -20.05
C LYS A 192 7.92 32.68 -19.23
N MET A 193 7.42 33.61 -18.41
CA MET A 193 8.26 34.38 -17.50
C MET A 193 8.98 33.49 -16.49
N LEU A 194 8.27 32.57 -15.85
CA LEU A 194 8.86 31.60 -14.91
C LEU A 194 9.96 30.77 -15.55
N SER A 195 9.78 30.38 -16.82
CA SER A 195 10.83 29.66 -17.56
C SER A 195 12.11 30.49 -17.78
N LEU A 196 12.05 31.82 -17.67
CA LEU A 196 13.18 32.73 -17.83
C LEU A 196 13.81 33.16 -16.49
N CYS A 197 13.17 32.83 -15.37
CA CYS A 197 13.60 33.17 -14.02
C CYS A 197 14.81 32.31 -13.57
N PRO A 198 16.00 32.91 -13.29
CA PRO A 198 17.21 32.17 -12.91
C PRO A 198 17.09 31.31 -11.64
N TYR A 199 16.49 31.84 -10.58
CA TYR A 199 16.28 31.09 -9.34
C TYR A 199 15.31 29.94 -9.56
N VAL A 200 14.20 30.16 -10.26
CA VAL A 200 13.23 29.09 -10.61
C VAL A 200 13.92 27.91 -11.29
N GLN A 201 14.69 28.18 -12.34
CA GLN A 201 15.44 27.15 -13.06
C GLN A 201 16.43 26.39 -12.17
N LYS A 202 17.06 27.08 -11.21
CA LYS A 202 17.99 26.48 -10.26
C LYS A 202 17.25 25.61 -9.24
N ALA A 203 16.17 26.12 -8.66
CA ALA A 203 15.39 25.45 -7.63
C ALA A 203 14.71 24.17 -8.16
N GLU A 204 14.21 24.19 -9.40
CA GLU A 204 13.66 22.98 -10.03
C GLU A 204 14.74 21.91 -10.27
N LYS A 205 15.92 22.30 -10.76
CA LYS A 205 17.05 21.38 -10.94
C LYS A 205 17.54 20.77 -9.62
N GLU A 206 17.54 21.56 -8.55
CA GLU A 206 17.89 21.12 -7.20
C GLU A 206 16.73 20.41 -6.49
N SER A 207 15.55 20.26 -7.12
CA SER A 207 14.33 19.71 -6.52
C SER A 207 13.92 20.40 -5.21
N LYS A 208 14.16 21.72 -5.13
CA LYS A 208 13.75 22.60 -4.01
C LYS A 208 12.38 23.22 -4.21
N SER A 209 11.94 23.36 -5.45
CA SER A 209 10.61 23.84 -5.80
C SER A 209 9.99 23.00 -6.92
N ILE A 210 8.68 23.13 -7.07
CA ILE A 210 7.93 22.57 -8.18
C ILE A 210 6.92 23.62 -8.69
N THR A 211 6.79 23.70 -10.00
CA THR A 211 5.77 24.52 -10.65
C THR A 211 4.48 23.71 -10.80
N LEU A 212 3.37 24.20 -10.24
CA LEU A 212 2.05 23.60 -10.28
C LEU A 212 1.07 24.54 -10.99
N GLY A 213 0.17 24.00 -11.82
CA GLY A 213 -0.84 24.79 -12.52
C GLY A 213 -0.27 25.88 -13.44
N GLU A 214 1.00 25.79 -13.84
CA GLU A 214 1.76 26.76 -14.66
C GLU A 214 2.02 28.14 -14.03
N THR A 215 1.28 28.52 -12.99
CA THR A 215 1.36 29.84 -12.36
C THR A 215 1.77 29.81 -10.88
N TYR A 216 1.75 28.64 -10.25
CA TYR A 216 2.09 28.48 -8.83
C TYR A 216 3.46 27.85 -8.69
N ILE A 217 4.26 28.36 -7.75
CA ILE A 217 5.50 27.70 -7.33
C ILE A 217 5.36 27.30 -5.88
N VAL A 218 5.62 26.03 -5.61
CA VAL A 218 5.51 25.43 -4.29
C VAL A 218 6.87 24.87 -3.89
N SER A 219 7.33 25.16 -2.67
CA SER A 219 8.54 24.54 -2.14
C SER A 219 8.35 23.04 -1.89
N THR A 220 9.39 22.25 -2.12
CA THR A 220 9.33 20.80 -1.86
C THR A 220 9.31 20.48 -0.37
N SER A 221 9.82 21.37 0.49
CA SER A 221 9.67 21.29 1.95
C SER A 221 8.21 21.39 2.37
N PHE A 222 7.46 22.37 1.83
CA PHE A 222 6.02 22.49 2.09
C PHE A 222 5.26 21.24 1.65
N LEU A 223 5.49 20.77 0.41
CA LEU A 223 4.82 19.56 -0.10
C LEU A 223 5.11 18.32 0.74
N LYS A 224 6.33 18.18 1.26
CA LYS A 224 6.67 17.07 2.17
C LYS A 224 5.85 17.14 3.45
N VAL A 225 5.70 18.32 4.05
CA VAL A 225 4.87 18.50 5.27
C VAL A 225 3.42 18.11 4.99
N VAL A 226 2.85 18.54 3.86
CA VAL A 226 1.49 18.17 3.43
C VAL A 226 1.37 16.65 3.26
N LEU A 227 2.33 16.05 2.54
CA LEU A 227 2.35 14.63 2.23
C LEU A 227 2.52 13.76 3.48
N GLU A 228 3.45 14.09 4.38
CA GLU A 228 3.66 13.34 5.63
C GLU A 228 2.41 13.32 6.51
N LYS A 229 1.69 14.44 6.58
CA LYS A 229 0.46 14.54 7.38
C LYS A 229 -0.64 13.65 6.82
N LEU A 230 -0.83 13.68 5.49
CA LEU A 230 -1.83 12.86 4.80
C LEU A 230 -1.45 11.38 4.82
N GLU A 231 -0.17 11.03 4.64
CA GLU A 231 0.30 9.65 4.73
C GLU A 231 -0.05 9.01 6.08
N CYS A 232 0.10 9.75 7.18
CA CYS A 232 -0.24 9.25 8.52
C CYS A 232 -1.72 8.85 8.61
N GLU A 233 -2.60 9.65 8.03
CA GLU A 233 -4.04 9.40 8.02
C GLU A 233 -4.43 8.26 7.08
N VAL A 234 -3.82 8.21 5.90
CA VAL A 234 -4.00 7.12 4.92
C VAL A 234 -3.59 5.77 5.54
N LYS A 235 -2.48 5.72 6.30
CA LYS A 235 -2.05 4.52 7.04
C LYS A 235 -3.10 4.09 8.09
N ASN A 236 -3.70 5.03 8.80
CA ASN A 236 -4.77 4.77 9.77
C ASN A 236 -6.06 4.28 9.09
N LEU A 237 -6.45 4.89 7.98
CA LEU A 237 -7.60 4.46 7.19
C LEU A 237 -7.39 3.04 6.63
N ALA A 238 -6.20 2.73 6.11
CA ALA A 238 -5.87 1.42 5.56
C ALA A 238 -6.00 0.30 6.60
N SER A 239 -5.45 0.53 7.80
CA SER A 239 -5.56 -0.43 8.90
C SER A 239 -7.01 -0.63 9.36
N SER A 240 -7.81 0.45 9.39
CA SER A 240 -9.23 0.38 9.74
C SER A 240 -10.11 -0.27 8.66
N ALA A 241 -9.73 -0.16 7.39
CA ALA A 241 -10.44 -0.79 6.28
C ALA A 241 -10.27 -2.31 6.29
N ILE A 242 -9.07 -2.80 6.63
CA ILE A 242 -8.80 -4.24 6.75
C ILE A 242 -9.55 -4.86 7.92
N SER A 243 -9.60 -4.19 9.08
CA SER A 243 -10.36 -4.70 10.22
C SER A 243 -11.86 -4.82 9.90
N LYS A 244 -12.40 -3.90 9.10
CA LYS A 244 -13.79 -3.97 8.60
C LYS A 244 -13.98 -5.00 7.49
N ALA A 245 -13.01 -5.16 6.59
CA ALA A 245 -13.08 -6.13 5.49
C ALA A 245 -13.11 -7.57 6.00
N ASN A 246 -12.31 -7.90 7.03
CA ASN A 246 -12.34 -9.19 7.70
C ASN A 246 -13.73 -9.52 8.28
N ASN A 247 -14.51 -8.52 8.71
CA ASN A 247 -15.87 -8.72 9.22
C ASN A 247 -16.91 -8.99 8.10
N SER A 248 -16.57 -8.79 6.82
CA SER A 248 -17.52 -8.81 5.70
C SER A 248 -17.34 -9.98 4.72
N SER A 249 -16.23 -10.72 4.80
CA SER A 249 -15.95 -11.86 3.92
C SER A 249 -16.27 -13.20 4.60
N THR A 250 -17.52 -13.38 5.02
CA THR A 250 -18.07 -14.70 5.31
C THR A 250 -18.40 -15.39 3.99
N LYS A 251 -18.06 -16.69 3.88
CA LYS A 251 -18.25 -17.63 2.74
C LYS A 251 -17.02 -17.85 1.86
N ASN A 252 -15.95 -18.41 2.44
CA ASN A 252 -15.28 -19.62 1.94
C ASN A 252 -14.11 -19.94 2.88
N GLY A 253 -14.42 -20.62 3.98
CA GLY A 253 -13.40 -21.40 4.68
C GLY A 253 -12.92 -22.53 3.78
N VAL A 254 -11.66 -22.91 3.98
CA VAL A 254 -10.91 -24.03 3.36
C VAL A 254 -9.92 -23.63 2.25
N LEU A 255 -8.63 -23.75 2.63
CA LEU A 255 -7.40 -23.98 1.85
C LEU A 255 -6.73 -22.83 1.07
N MET A 256 -5.70 -22.23 1.69
CA MET A 256 -4.48 -21.86 0.97
C MET A 256 -3.24 -21.98 1.88
N PHE A 257 -2.78 -23.21 2.13
CA PHE A 257 -1.46 -23.48 2.76
C PHE A 257 -0.55 -24.37 1.90
N ALA A 258 -0.93 -24.74 0.66
CA ALA A 258 -0.18 -25.72 -0.14
C ALA A 258 0.59 -25.14 -1.35
N ALA A 259 0.71 -23.82 -1.54
CA ALA A 259 1.31 -23.26 -2.76
C ALA A 259 2.28 -22.08 -2.55
N ILE A 260 2.97 -22.00 -1.42
CA ILE A 260 4.12 -21.08 -1.23
C ILE A 260 5.31 -21.84 -0.63
N SER A 261 5.62 -22.97 -1.25
CA SER A 261 6.92 -23.65 -1.14
C SER A 261 7.38 -23.95 -2.56
N GLY A 262 7.87 -22.92 -3.24
CA GLY A 262 8.37 -23.01 -4.60
C GLY A 262 9.02 -21.70 -5.02
N ASP A 263 10.35 -21.69 -5.01
CA ASP A 263 11.26 -20.66 -5.54
C ASP A 263 11.19 -19.26 -4.93
N VAL A 264 11.95 -19.08 -3.85
CA VAL A 264 12.70 -17.83 -3.65
C VAL A 264 14.17 -18.15 -3.93
N LYS A 265 14.68 -17.61 -5.04
CA LYS A 265 16.12 -17.52 -5.29
C LYS A 265 16.70 -16.49 -4.32
N ASP A 266 17.40 -16.96 -3.31
CA ASP A 266 18.20 -16.12 -2.43
C ASP A 266 19.31 -15.43 -3.24
N VAL A 267 19.28 -14.09 -3.24
CA VAL A 267 20.37 -13.26 -3.74
C VAL A 267 21.46 -13.23 -2.67
N ASN A 268 22.53 -13.92 -3.00
CA ASN A 268 23.78 -14.04 -2.26
C ASN A 268 24.45 -12.68 -1.99
N MET A 269 24.63 -12.31 -0.71
CA MET A 269 25.55 -11.26 -0.30
C MET A 269 26.70 -11.87 0.52
N LYS A 270 27.89 -11.79 -0.06
CA LYS A 270 29.16 -12.32 0.46
C LYS A 270 29.56 -11.65 1.78
N GLY A 271 29.89 -12.47 2.77
CA GLY A 271 30.68 -12.11 3.95
C GLY A 271 31.65 -13.26 4.27
N SER A 272 32.94 -13.00 4.09
CA SER A 272 34.03 -13.97 4.06
C SER A 272 34.60 -14.31 5.45
N THR A 273 34.84 -15.61 5.70
CA THR A 273 35.94 -16.25 6.49
C THR A 273 36.13 -15.81 7.95
N SER A 274 36.40 -16.66 8.95
CA SER A 274 37.17 -17.91 8.95
C SER A 274 37.13 -18.63 10.32
N GLN A 275 37.50 -19.93 10.28
CA GLN A 275 37.94 -20.81 11.38
C GLN A 275 36.85 -21.39 12.31
N GLY A 276 36.79 -22.69 12.58
CA GLY A 276 37.61 -23.82 12.20
C GLY A 276 37.21 -25.06 13.03
N LYS A 277 37.64 -26.22 12.53
CA LYS A 277 37.62 -27.57 13.17
C LYS A 277 36.24 -28.24 13.32
N VAL A 278 36.05 -29.53 13.10
CA VAL A 278 36.79 -30.70 12.58
C VAL A 278 35.75 -31.80 12.79
N ASN A 279 35.38 -32.59 11.77
CA ASN A 279 34.97 -33.95 12.09
C ASN A 279 35.37 -34.91 10.97
N LYS A 280 36.08 -35.94 11.42
CA LYS A 280 36.92 -36.86 10.68
C LYS A 280 36.18 -38.18 10.64
N ARG A 281 35.85 -38.72 9.46
CA ARG A 281 35.68 -40.17 9.29
C ARG A 281 36.13 -40.60 7.90
N LYS A 282 37.20 -41.38 7.92
CA LYS A 282 37.89 -42.08 6.84
C LYS A 282 36.93 -42.93 6.01
N GLY A 283 36.99 -42.75 4.69
CA GLY A 283 36.74 -43.79 3.70
C GLY A 283 38.06 -44.20 3.07
N THR A 284 38.24 -45.51 2.89
CA THR A 284 39.47 -46.19 2.50
C THR A 284 39.80 -46.02 1.01
N ILE A 285 41.11 -46.11 0.74
CA ILE A 285 41.89 -45.88 -0.47
C ILE A 285 41.62 -46.92 -1.59
N MET A 286 41.58 -46.44 -2.84
CA MET A 286 42.38 -46.92 -4.01
C MET A 286 42.07 -45.97 -5.20
N ALA A 287 42.97 -45.05 -5.58
CA ALA A 287 44.03 -45.19 -6.61
C ALA A 287 43.45 -45.61 -7.98
N SER A 288 43.64 -44.93 -9.12
CA SER A 288 44.72 -44.06 -9.58
C SER A 288 44.34 -43.29 -10.85
N ALA A 289 45.00 -42.14 -11.09
CA ALA A 289 45.49 -41.65 -12.40
C ALA A 289 44.44 -41.31 -13.49
N LYS A 290 44.53 -40.26 -14.32
CA LYS A 290 45.52 -39.24 -14.63
C LYS A 290 44.77 -38.15 -15.43
N ALA A 291 45.32 -36.93 -15.42
CA ALA A 291 44.88 -35.76 -16.17
C ALA A 291 44.71 -36.00 -17.68
N THR A 292 43.78 -35.28 -18.33
CA THR A 292 44.04 -34.14 -19.25
C THR A 292 42.76 -33.69 -19.99
N VAL A 293 42.51 -32.38 -19.98
CA VAL A 293 41.72 -31.57 -20.94
C VAL A 293 42.71 -31.24 -22.10
N PRO A 294 42.36 -31.04 -23.39
CA PRO A 294 41.25 -30.20 -23.85
C PRO A 294 40.52 -30.56 -25.18
N GLU A 295 39.47 -29.77 -25.40
CA GLU A 295 39.02 -29.15 -26.66
C GLU A 295 38.36 -29.92 -27.82
N ASP A 296 37.38 -29.19 -28.35
CA ASP A 296 36.75 -29.14 -29.67
C ASP A 296 35.96 -30.34 -30.22
N GLY A 297 34.66 -30.05 -30.42
CA GLY A 297 33.75 -30.77 -31.30
C GLY A 297 32.98 -29.77 -32.14
N GLU A 298 33.42 -29.62 -33.39
CA GLU A 298 32.60 -29.12 -34.50
C GLU A 298 31.89 -30.29 -35.19
N ASP A 299 30.67 -30.00 -35.62
CA ASP A 299 29.93 -30.58 -36.74
C ASP A 299 29.56 -32.07 -36.70
N ASP A 300 28.50 -32.55 -37.33
CA ASP A 300 27.19 -32.07 -37.77
C ASP A 300 26.54 -33.37 -38.31
N ILE A 301 25.21 -33.41 -38.43
CA ILE A 301 24.43 -34.31 -39.31
C ILE A 301 24.72 -35.85 -39.31
N SER A 302 23.78 -36.62 -38.77
CA SER A 302 22.85 -37.37 -39.66
C SER A 302 21.76 -38.15 -38.92
N SER A 303 20.56 -37.95 -39.44
CA SER A 303 19.26 -38.51 -39.13
C SER A 303 19.13 -40.03 -39.29
N VAL A 304 18.46 -40.73 -38.35
CA VAL A 304 17.55 -41.86 -38.67
C VAL A 304 16.42 -42.01 -37.61
N LYS A 305 15.18 -41.76 -38.06
CA LYS A 305 13.86 -42.38 -37.76
C LYS A 305 13.41 -42.64 -36.29
N GLY A 306 12.31 -41.98 -35.90
CA GLY A 306 11.52 -42.22 -34.66
C GLY A 306 10.60 -43.45 -34.70
N PRO A 307 9.69 -43.64 -33.70
CA PRO A 307 8.40 -42.94 -33.76
C PRO A 307 7.66 -42.60 -32.43
N LYS A 308 6.81 -41.56 -32.55
CA LYS A 308 5.48 -41.32 -31.95
C LYS A 308 5.33 -40.83 -30.49
N GLY A 309 4.81 -39.58 -30.37
CA GLY A 309 4.05 -39.09 -29.22
C GLY A 309 3.58 -37.62 -29.37
N LYS A 310 2.39 -37.40 -29.93
CA LYS A 310 1.75 -36.10 -30.23
C LYS A 310 1.59 -35.16 -29.01
N LYS A 311 1.93 -33.87 -29.17
CA LYS A 311 1.12 -32.74 -28.64
C LYS A 311 1.26 -31.50 -29.52
N LYS A 312 0.11 -30.97 -29.96
CA LYS A 312 -0.08 -29.94 -30.99
C LYS A 312 -0.27 -28.60 -30.27
N GLY A 313 0.61 -27.62 -30.52
CA GLY A 313 0.45 -26.22 -30.11
C GLY A 313 -0.17 -25.40 -31.24
N GLY A 314 -1.14 -24.54 -30.92
CA GLY A 314 -1.81 -23.64 -31.85
C GLY A 314 -1.35 -22.18 -31.67
N LYS A 315 -1.13 -21.50 -32.80
CA LYS A 315 -0.70 -20.09 -32.93
C LYS A 315 -1.90 -19.14 -33.05
N SER A 316 -1.69 -17.92 -32.55
CA SER A 316 -2.35 -16.62 -32.82
C SER A 316 -2.94 -16.41 -34.23
N LYS A 317 -4.14 -15.78 -34.35
CA LYS A 317 -4.37 -14.35 -34.78
C LYS A 317 -5.89 -14.03 -34.95
N SER A 318 -6.17 -12.73 -35.13
CA SER A 318 -7.36 -11.88 -34.95
C SER A 318 -8.59 -11.97 -35.87
N ASN A 319 -9.72 -11.47 -35.31
CA ASN A 319 -10.79 -10.59 -35.84
C ASN A 319 -12.20 -11.08 -36.27
N SER A 320 -13.20 -10.47 -35.59
CA SER A 320 -14.56 -10.03 -35.96
C SER A 320 -15.61 -11.01 -36.53
N SER A 321 -16.71 -11.24 -35.80
CA SER A 321 -18.01 -10.54 -35.91
C SER A 321 -19.22 -11.39 -35.44
N LEU A 322 -20.06 -10.77 -34.59
CA LEU A 322 -21.53 -10.91 -34.40
C LEU A 322 -22.21 -12.29 -34.27
N GLY A 323 -22.93 -12.51 -33.16
CA GLY A 323 -24.08 -13.43 -33.11
C GLY A 323 -24.33 -14.18 -31.79
N THR A 324 -25.25 -13.64 -30.98
CA THR A 324 -26.29 -14.37 -30.22
C THR A 324 -25.93 -15.18 -28.95
N LEU A 325 -26.42 -14.63 -27.82
CA LEU A 325 -26.99 -15.25 -26.60
C LEU A 325 -26.66 -16.73 -26.30
N SER A 326 -25.98 -16.98 -25.18
CA SER A 326 -26.42 -17.98 -24.17
C SER A 326 -25.60 -17.89 -22.88
N ASN A 327 -26.31 -18.07 -21.76
CA ASN A 327 -25.83 -18.14 -20.38
C ASN A 327 -24.62 -19.08 -20.17
N LYS A 328 -23.60 -18.61 -19.42
CA LYS A 328 -22.91 -19.41 -18.38
C LYS A 328 -21.94 -18.57 -17.54
N SER A 329 -22.27 -18.47 -16.25
CA SER A 329 -21.40 -18.67 -15.08
C SER A 329 -19.93 -18.19 -15.12
N GLY A 330 -19.62 -17.26 -14.22
CA GLY A 330 -18.50 -17.41 -13.28
C GLY A 330 -17.10 -17.06 -13.80
N LYS A 331 -16.74 -15.78 -13.70
CA LYS A 331 -15.37 -15.33 -13.41
C LYS A 331 -15.46 -13.99 -12.70
N GLY A 332 -15.22 -14.00 -11.38
CA GLY A 332 -15.07 -12.76 -10.61
C GLY A 332 -13.88 -12.00 -11.17
N ASN A 333 -14.16 -10.84 -11.76
CA ASN A 333 -13.14 -9.94 -12.28
C ASN A 333 -12.45 -9.25 -11.08
N PRO A 334 -11.10 -9.29 -10.94
CA PRO A 334 -10.40 -8.56 -9.89
C PRO A 334 -10.59 -7.04 -9.97
N ASP A 335 -11.03 -6.50 -11.12
CA ASP A 335 -11.24 -5.06 -11.32
C ASP A 335 -12.38 -4.43 -10.49
N ARG A 336 -13.34 -5.21 -9.96
CA ARG A 336 -14.46 -4.63 -9.21
C ARG A 336 -14.09 -4.17 -7.79
N LEU A 337 -12.96 -4.60 -7.26
CA LEU A 337 -12.45 -4.15 -5.96
C LEU A 337 -11.59 -2.88 -6.11
N ASN A 338 -10.79 -2.78 -7.18
CA ASN A 338 -9.99 -1.58 -7.46
C ASN A 338 -10.85 -0.35 -7.75
N ALA A 339 -12.00 -0.52 -8.40
CA ALA A 339 -12.90 0.59 -8.74
C ALA A 339 -13.56 1.28 -7.52
N LYS A 340 -13.62 0.63 -6.35
CA LYS A 340 -14.09 1.25 -5.09
C LYS A 340 -12.95 1.84 -4.27
N GLU A 341 -11.71 1.43 -4.53
CA GLU A 341 -10.52 1.93 -3.83
C GLU A 341 -10.04 3.26 -4.44
N ASP A 342 -10.18 3.45 -5.76
CA ASP A 342 -9.95 4.74 -6.44
C ASP A 342 -10.91 5.85 -5.95
N ASP A 343 -12.11 5.49 -5.48
CA ASP A 343 -13.13 6.41 -4.98
C ASP A 343 -12.81 6.92 -3.55
N LEU A 344 -12.08 6.11 -2.75
CA LEU A 344 -11.69 6.47 -1.37
C LEU A 344 -10.54 7.49 -1.32
N LEU A 345 -9.69 7.51 -2.34
CA LEU A 345 -8.58 8.46 -2.52
C LEU A 345 -8.79 9.26 -3.81
N SER A 346 -10.01 9.75 -4.01
CA SER A 346 -10.34 10.69 -5.08
C SER A 346 -9.55 11.99 -4.93
N GLU A 347 -9.30 12.68 -6.05
CA GLU A 347 -8.67 14.00 -6.07
C GLU A 347 -9.46 15.00 -5.21
N ASP A 348 -10.79 14.92 -5.21
CA ASP A 348 -11.67 15.78 -4.39
C ASP A 348 -11.53 15.48 -2.90
N PHE A 349 -11.38 14.21 -2.53
CA PHE A 349 -11.16 13.82 -1.13
C PHE A 349 -9.82 14.37 -0.62
N ILE A 350 -8.76 14.23 -1.43
CA ILE A 350 -7.43 14.74 -1.11
C ILE A 350 -7.47 16.27 -1.03
N ALA A 351 -8.12 16.95 -1.98
CA ALA A 351 -8.24 18.40 -2.00
C ALA A 351 -8.95 18.93 -0.74
N ASN A 352 -10.10 18.37 -0.39
CA ASN A 352 -10.82 18.73 0.84
C ASN A 352 -9.96 18.52 2.09
N ARG A 353 -9.20 17.43 2.14
CA ARG A 353 -8.35 17.14 3.30
C ARG A 353 -7.14 18.07 3.40
N VAL A 354 -6.59 18.51 2.27
CA VAL A 354 -5.55 19.54 2.23
C VAL A 354 -6.09 20.86 2.79
N VAL A 355 -7.29 21.28 2.40
CA VAL A 355 -7.94 22.50 2.93
C VAL A 355 -8.20 22.40 4.44
N GLU A 356 -8.71 21.27 4.91
CA GLU A 356 -8.93 21.05 6.36
C GLU A 356 -7.63 21.12 7.17
N THR A 357 -6.51 20.69 6.58
CA THR A 357 -5.20 20.68 7.24
C THR A 357 -4.50 22.04 7.13
N PHE A 358 -4.71 22.75 6.02
CA PHE A 358 -4.12 24.06 5.72
C PHE A 358 -5.19 25.03 5.20
N PRO A 359 -5.99 25.64 6.10
CA PRO A 359 -7.08 26.54 5.71
C PRO A 359 -6.60 27.77 4.92
N GLU A 360 -5.34 28.17 5.09
CA GLU A 360 -4.72 29.28 4.34
C GLU A 360 -4.63 29.03 2.83
N LEU A 361 -4.80 27.78 2.37
CA LEU A 361 -4.84 27.42 0.95
C LEU A 361 -6.24 27.46 0.35
N GLU A 362 -7.29 27.67 1.13
CA GLU A 362 -8.68 27.69 0.65
C GLU A 362 -8.89 28.79 -0.40
N ASP A 363 -8.36 29.99 -0.12
CA ASP A 363 -8.43 31.16 -1.01
C ASP A 363 -7.28 31.18 -2.06
N ALA A 364 -6.40 30.18 -2.06
CA ALA A 364 -5.25 30.12 -2.95
C ALA A 364 -5.64 29.71 -4.37
N GLY A 365 -5.89 30.72 -5.21
CA GLY A 365 -6.22 30.58 -6.62
C GLY A 365 -7.72 30.51 -6.87
N ILE A 366 -8.30 31.58 -7.40
CA ILE A 366 -9.75 31.68 -7.66
C ILE A 366 -10.16 30.66 -8.73
N GLY A 367 -10.91 29.62 -8.34
CA GLY A 367 -11.63 28.71 -9.24
C GLY A 367 -13.13 29.04 -9.29
N ASP A 368 -13.80 28.70 -10.39
CA ASP A 368 -15.24 28.95 -10.61
C ASP A 368 -16.18 28.18 -9.65
N ASP A 369 -15.65 27.25 -8.86
CA ASP A 369 -16.39 26.29 -8.02
C ASP A 369 -16.01 26.33 -6.54
N GLY A 370 -15.23 27.33 -6.11
CA GLY A 370 -14.95 27.58 -4.69
C GLY A 370 -13.87 26.71 -4.04
N VAL A 371 -13.17 25.86 -4.81
CA VAL A 371 -11.95 25.16 -4.36
C VAL A 371 -10.74 25.76 -5.05
N GLY A 372 -9.73 26.17 -4.27
CA GLY A 372 -8.50 26.79 -4.77
C GLY A 372 -7.82 25.97 -5.87
N MET A 373 -7.49 26.59 -7.01
CA MET A 373 -6.79 25.93 -8.13
C MET A 373 -5.43 25.34 -7.72
N LEU A 374 -4.78 25.93 -6.71
CA LEU A 374 -3.55 25.41 -6.11
C LEU A 374 -3.80 24.07 -5.39
N VAL A 375 -4.86 23.99 -4.58
CA VAL A 375 -5.22 22.79 -3.81
C VAL A 375 -5.42 21.59 -4.74
N ARG A 376 -6.13 21.79 -5.85
CA ARG A 376 -6.31 20.75 -6.87
C ARG A 376 -4.99 20.29 -7.47
N SER A 377 -4.13 21.24 -7.82
CA SER A 377 -2.83 20.93 -8.40
C SER A 377 -1.94 20.15 -7.42
N ILE A 378 -1.99 20.49 -6.12
CA ILE A 378 -1.33 19.74 -5.05
C ILE A 378 -1.91 18.33 -4.94
N ALA A 379 -3.25 18.21 -4.90
CA ALA A 379 -3.94 16.92 -4.79
C ALA A 379 -3.55 15.95 -5.93
N VAL A 380 -3.57 16.45 -7.17
CA VAL A 380 -3.13 15.68 -8.36
C VAL A 380 -1.66 15.25 -8.22
N HIS A 381 -0.79 16.13 -7.71
CA HIS A 381 0.63 15.83 -7.56
C HIS A 381 0.92 14.77 -6.49
N ILE A 382 0.25 14.82 -5.33
CA ILE A 382 0.52 13.92 -4.21
C ILE A 382 -0.25 12.59 -4.28
N ARG A 383 -1.34 12.52 -5.05
CA ARG A 383 -2.20 11.33 -5.17
C ARG A 383 -1.42 10.03 -5.46
N PRO A 384 -0.47 9.98 -6.41
CA PRO A 384 0.27 8.74 -6.68
C PRO A 384 1.09 8.25 -5.48
N ALA A 385 1.69 9.16 -4.72
CA ALA A 385 2.45 8.82 -3.52
C ALA A 385 1.53 8.28 -2.42
N LEU A 386 0.38 8.92 -2.21
CA LEU A 386 -0.61 8.47 -1.24
C LEU A 386 -1.19 7.09 -1.59
N LEU A 387 -1.48 6.81 -2.87
CA LEU A 387 -1.91 5.48 -3.31
C LEU A 387 -0.85 4.41 -3.02
N SER A 388 0.43 4.70 -3.29
CA SER A 388 1.52 3.77 -2.96
C SER A 388 1.61 3.51 -1.45
N THR A 389 1.44 4.54 -0.62
CA THR A 389 1.48 4.38 0.84
C THR A 389 0.28 3.59 1.37
N TRP A 390 -0.91 3.78 0.79
CA TRP A 390 -2.10 3.00 1.08
C TRP A 390 -1.89 1.51 0.78
N GLU A 391 -1.39 1.19 -0.42
CA GLU A 391 -1.11 -0.19 -0.82
C GLU A 391 -0.07 -0.85 0.09
N ALA A 392 1.01 -0.13 0.41
CA ALA A 392 2.04 -0.62 1.32
C ALA A 392 1.48 -0.88 2.73
N ALA A 393 0.70 0.05 3.28
CA ALA A 393 0.07 -0.10 4.60
C ALA A 393 -0.92 -1.27 4.63
N LYS A 394 -1.66 -1.48 3.54
CA LYS A 394 -2.58 -2.61 3.36
C LYS A 394 -1.82 -3.94 3.37
N GLN A 395 -0.73 -4.04 2.63
CA GLN A 395 0.12 -5.24 2.59
C GLN A 395 0.75 -5.56 3.95
N VAL A 396 1.30 -4.55 4.63
CA VAL A 396 1.87 -4.72 5.97
C VAL A 396 0.82 -5.25 6.95
N SER A 397 -0.38 -4.68 6.95
CA SER A 397 -1.46 -5.11 7.84
C SER A 397 -1.93 -6.54 7.57
N ILE A 398 -2.01 -6.96 6.29
CA ILE A 398 -2.33 -8.35 5.91
C ILE A 398 -1.21 -9.31 6.36
N SER A 399 0.07 -8.95 6.15
CA SER A 399 1.22 -9.75 6.59
C SER A 399 1.28 -9.90 8.12
N ALA A 400 0.97 -8.84 8.87
CA ALA A 400 0.95 -8.89 10.32
C ALA A 400 -0.18 -9.78 10.86
N ALA A 401 -1.36 -9.74 10.24
CA ALA A 401 -2.48 -10.60 10.60
C ALA A 401 -2.18 -12.08 10.32
N THR A 402 -1.57 -12.38 9.17
CA THR A 402 -1.17 -13.75 8.80
C THR A 402 -0.06 -14.29 9.71
N GLU A 403 0.93 -13.47 10.04
CA GLU A 403 2.00 -13.87 10.96
C GLU A 403 1.48 -14.15 12.37
N LYS A 404 0.56 -13.33 12.90
CA LYS A 404 -0.11 -13.60 14.18
C LYS A 404 -0.88 -14.93 14.15
N ARG A 405 -1.60 -15.23 13.06
CA ARG A 405 -2.30 -16.52 12.91
C ARG A 405 -1.31 -17.69 12.92
N ARG A 406 -0.19 -17.58 12.19
CA ARG A 406 0.87 -18.60 12.15
C ARG A 406 1.45 -18.85 13.54
N ASN A 407 1.81 -17.79 14.26
CA ASN A 407 2.38 -17.91 15.61
C ASN A 407 1.43 -18.63 16.59
N ARG A 408 0.12 -18.40 16.49
CA ARG A 408 -0.87 -19.12 17.29
C ARG A 408 -0.98 -20.59 16.91
N ALA A 409 -1.00 -20.90 15.62
CA ALA A 409 -1.00 -22.29 15.15
C ALA A 409 0.25 -23.06 15.61
N ASP A 410 1.42 -22.43 15.55
CA ASP A 410 2.68 -23.02 16.03
C ASP A 410 2.68 -23.21 17.55
N ALA A 411 2.13 -22.26 18.31
CA ALA A 411 1.99 -22.36 19.77
C ALA A 411 1.03 -23.50 20.16
N LEU A 412 -0.09 -23.63 19.44
CA LEU A 412 -1.03 -24.75 19.60
C LEU A 412 -0.36 -26.08 19.29
N GLN A 413 0.35 -26.18 18.17
CA GLN A 413 1.05 -27.40 17.76
C GLN A 413 2.07 -27.85 18.82
N LYS A 414 2.83 -26.92 19.42
CA LYS A 414 3.76 -27.24 20.52
C LYS A 414 3.03 -27.80 21.74
N LYS A 415 1.96 -27.14 22.19
CA LYS A 415 1.16 -27.60 23.34
C LYS A 415 0.54 -28.98 23.10
N VAL A 416 0.06 -29.23 21.88
CA VAL A 416 -0.50 -30.52 21.47
C VAL A 416 0.58 -31.60 21.42
N ASP A 417 1.75 -31.30 20.84
CA ASP A 417 2.89 -32.24 20.79
C ASP A 417 3.32 -32.67 22.22
N ASP A 418 3.42 -31.71 23.16
CA ASP A 418 3.82 -31.98 24.56
C ASP A 418 2.78 -32.83 25.32
N LEU A 419 1.49 -32.46 25.22
CA LEU A 419 0.41 -33.18 25.89
C LEU A 419 0.18 -34.57 25.28
N TYR A 420 0.28 -34.70 23.95
CA TYR A 420 0.13 -35.98 23.27
C TYR A 420 1.29 -36.92 23.55
N ALA A 421 2.53 -36.41 23.59
CA ALA A 421 3.70 -37.20 24.00
C ALA A 421 3.54 -37.71 25.44
N SER A 422 2.99 -36.89 26.33
CA SER A 422 2.69 -37.28 27.72
C SER A 422 1.61 -38.36 27.79
N LEU A 423 0.52 -38.22 27.02
CA LEU A 423 -0.54 -39.24 26.92
C LEU A 423 0.02 -40.59 26.44
N GLN A 424 0.83 -40.59 25.38
CA GLN A 424 1.48 -41.79 24.85
C GLN A 424 2.46 -42.43 25.85
N LEU A 425 3.17 -41.60 26.61
CA LEU A 425 4.07 -42.07 27.65
C LEU A 425 3.31 -42.83 28.76
N PHE A 426 2.21 -42.25 29.25
CA PHE A 426 1.40 -42.89 30.30
C PHE A 426 0.62 -44.10 29.77
N ALA A 427 0.13 -44.06 28.53
CA ALA A 427 -0.56 -45.18 27.91
C ALA A 427 0.30 -46.46 27.90
N LYS A 428 1.60 -46.34 27.55
CA LYS A 428 2.55 -47.48 27.59
C LYS A 428 2.69 -48.13 28.97
N SER A 429 2.44 -47.40 30.05
CA SER A 429 2.49 -47.95 31.41
C SER A 429 1.28 -48.82 31.75
N VAL A 430 0.14 -48.57 31.09
CA VAL A 430 -1.10 -49.32 31.31
C VAL A 430 -0.99 -50.74 30.76
N ASP A 431 -0.22 -50.95 29.68
CA ASP A 431 0.09 -52.28 29.12
C ASP A 431 0.73 -53.26 30.13
N LEU A 432 1.22 -52.78 31.29
CA LEU A 432 1.73 -53.66 32.35
C LEU A 432 0.60 -54.37 33.13
N PHE A 433 -0.65 -53.96 32.95
CA PHE A 433 -1.80 -54.44 33.73
C PHE A 433 -2.76 -55.30 32.91
N ASP A 434 -2.33 -55.84 31.77
CA ASP A 434 -3.14 -56.70 30.90
C ASP A 434 -3.72 -57.94 31.63
N ASP A 435 -3.05 -58.39 32.69
CA ASP A 435 -3.47 -59.50 33.53
C ASP A 435 -4.67 -59.18 34.45
N ASP A 436 -5.00 -57.89 34.66
CA ASP A 436 -6.12 -57.44 35.50
C ASP A 436 -7.03 -56.44 34.75
N PRO A 437 -8.13 -56.92 34.15
CA PRO A 437 -9.01 -56.09 33.32
C PRO A 437 -9.71 -54.98 34.11
N VAL A 438 -9.90 -55.16 35.43
CA VAL A 438 -10.56 -54.16 36.29
C VAL A 438 -9.65 -52.96 36.53
N THR A 439 -8.38 -53.23 36.84
CA THR A 439 -7.36 -52.20 37.04
C THR A 439 -7.03 -51.49 35.73
N LEU A 440 -6.88 -52.23 34.63
CA LEU A 440 -6.64 -51.69 33.30
C LEU A 440 -7.73 -50.69 32.88
N THR A 441 -9.01 -51.06 33.03
CA THR A 441 -10.14 -50.17 32.72
C THR A 441 -10.14 -48.89 33.57
N ALA A 442 -9.75 -49.00 34.85
CA ALA A 442 -9.68 -47.86 35.76
C ALA A 442 -8.52 -46.90 35.41
N LEU A 443 -7.38 -47.43 34.96
CA LEU A 443 -6.24 -46.65 34.46
C LEU A 443 -6.57 -45.94 33.14
N HIS A 444 -7.17 -46.63 32.17
CA HIS A 444 -7.61 -45.99 30.93
C HIS A 444 -8.58 -44.82 31.19
N ARG A 445 -9.58 -45.04 32.06
CA ARG A 445 -10.52 -43.97 32.45
C ARG A 445 -9.84 -42.80 33.15
N HIS A 446 -8.79 -43.06 33.93
CA HIS A 446 -8.05 -42.00 34.59
C HIS A 446 -7.31 -41.13 33.57
N LEU A 447 -6.59 -41.74 32.63
CA LEU A 447 -5.89 -41.01 31.56
C LEU A 447 -6.85 -40.22 30.67
N LEU A 448 -8.02 -40.78 30.37
CA LEU A 448 -9.07 -40.07 29.63
C LEU A 448 -9.56 -38.80 30.36
N ARG A 449 -9.62 -38.84 31.70
CA ARG A 449 -10.08 -37.71 32.53
C ARG A 449 -8.99 -36.71 32.93
N THR A 450 -7.73 -37.02 32.68
CA THR A 450 -6.60 -36.15 33.04
C THR A 450 -5.93 -35.59 31.79
N THR A 451 -5.21 -36.43 31.06
CA THR A 451 -4.36 -35.98 29.93
C THR A 451 -5.17 -35.83 28.65
N ALA A 452 -6.08 -36.75 28.35
CA ALA A 452 -6.90 -36.69 27.13
C ALA A 452 -7.91 -35.53 27.18
N SER A 453 -8.56 -35.29 28.33
CA SER A 453 -9.48 -34.16 28.50
C SER A 453 -8.76 -32.82 28.38
N ASN A 454 -7.56 -32.68 28.93
CA ASN A 454 -6.76 -31.47 28.78
C ASN A 454 -6.38 -31.22 27.31
N LEU A 455 -6.05 -32.28 26.57
CA LEU A 455 -5.75 -32.19 25.15
C LEU A 455 -6.97 -31.75 24.33
N ALA A 456 -8.14 -32.33 24.62
CA ALA A 456 -9.41 -31.92 24.03
C ALA A 456 -9.74 -30.44 24.33
N ASP A 457 -9.55 -29.99 25.57
CA ASP A 457 -9.80 -28.61 25.99
C ASP A 457 -8.91 -27.62 25.23
N VAL A 458 -7.61 -27.91 25.10
CA VAL A 458 -6.66 -27.06 24.38
C VAL A 458 -7.06 -26.90 22.91
N ILE A 459 -7.43 -28.01 22.26
CA ILE A 459 -7.87 -27.99 20.84
C ILE A 459 -9.17 -27.21 20.72
N ILE A 460 -10.21 -27.52 21.50
CA ILE A 460 -11.52 -26.86 21.40
C ILE A 460 -11.41 -25.36 21.70
N LYS A 461 -10.72 -24.96 22.76
CA LYS A 461 -10.51 -23.53 23.11
C LYS A 461 -9.74 -22.79 22.02
N SER A 462 -8.78 -23.43 21.37
CA SER A 462 -8.01 -22.80 20.29
C SER A 462 -8.85 -22.54 19.04
N GLN A 463 -9.72 -23.49 18.67
CA GLN A 463 -10.61 -23.34 17.52
C GLN A 463 -11.69 -22.30 17.80
N GLU A 464 -12.22 -22.26 19.03
CA GLU A 464 -13.15 -21.21 19.43
C GLU A 464 -12.49 -19.82 19.44
N LEU A 465 -11.23 -19.71 19.87
CA LEU A 465 -10.47 -18.46 19.78
C LEU A 465 -10.32 -17.99 18.33
N GLU A 466 -9.96 -18.90 17.41
CA GLU A 466 -9.87 -18.56 15.98
C GLU A 466 -11.23 -18.09 15.42
N ARG A 467 -12.31 -18.79 15.74
CA ARG A 467 -13.67 -18.42 15.33
C ARG A 467 -14.07 -17.03 15.83
N ARG A 468 -13.77 -16.70 17.09
CA ARG A 468 -14.11 -15.37 17.66
C ARG A 468 -13.33 -14.26 16.97
N LEU A 469 -12.06 -14.49 16.71
CA LEU A 469 -11.21 -13.51 16.01
C LEU A 469 -11.62 -13.32 14.55
N GLU A 470 -12.05 -14.39 13.87
CA GLU A 470 -12.61 -14.29 12.51
C GLU A 470 -13.93 -13.51 12.49
N ASN A 471 -14.72 -13.56 13.57
CA ASN A 471 -15.94 -12.78 13.73
C ASN A 471 -15.70 -11.34 14.25
N GLY A 472 -14.45 -10.93 14.42
CA GLY A 472 -14.10 -9.56 14.84
C GLY A 472 -14.28 -9.28 16.34
N ASP A 473 -14.47 -10.31 17.17
CA ASP A 473 -14.43 -10.15 18.63
C ASP A 473 -13.03 -9.72 19.07
N ILE A 474 -12.95 -8.80 20.03
CA ILE A 474 -11.74 -8.52 20.79
C ILE A 474 -11.54 -9.69 21.77
N ALA A 475 -11.18 -10.85 21.22
CA ALA A 475 -10.88 -12.02 22.02
C ALA A 475 -9.48 -11.83 22.60
N ASP A 476 -9.42 -11.44 23.87
CA ASP A 476 -8.17 -11.39 24.62
C ASP A 476 -7.54 -12.78 24.61
N GLU A 477 -6.28 -12.87 24.15
CA GLU A 477 -5.49 -14.11 24.24
C GLU A 477 -5.41 -14.59 25.71
N ALA A 478 -5.57 -13.68 26.67
CA ALA A 478 -5.68 -13.98 28.09
C ALA A 478 -6.83 -14.97 28.42
N TRP A 479 -7.93 -14.99 27.67
CA TRP A 479 -9.01 -15.97 27.88
C TRP A 479 -8.53 -17.41 27.64
N PHE A 480 -7.66 -17.62 26.65
CA PHE A 480 -7.11 -18.94 26.36
C PHE A 480 -6.16 -19.42 27.47
N TYR A 481 -5.38 -18.52 28.07
CA TYR A 481 -4.41 -18.88 29.11
C TYR A 481 -5.00 -18.94 30.53
N ASN A 482 -6.02 -18.13 30.82
CA ASN A 482 -6.60 -18.01 32.16
C ASN A 482 -7.89 -18.83 32.37
N SER A 483 -8.41 -19.49 31.33
CA SER A 483 -9.63 -20.28 31.46
C SER A 483 -9.37 -21.61 32.18
N GLU A 484 -10.19 -21.87 33.19
CA GLU A 484 -10.22 -23.15 33.91
C GLU A 484 -10.46 -24.34 32.96
N PRO A 485 -10.08 -25.57 33.35
CA PRO A 485 -10.40 -26.78 32.59
C PRO A 485 -11.91 -26.86 32.33
N LEU A 486 -12.30 -27.19 31.09
CA LEU A 486 -13.71 -27.22 30.72
C LEU A 486 -14.40 -28.38 31.41
N ASN A 487 -15.66 -28.19 31.83
CA ASN A 487 -16.47 -29.33 32.25
C ASN A 487 -17.04 -30.09 31.03
N ALA A 488 -17.62 -31.28 31.26
CA ALA A 488 -18.14 -32.12 30.16
C ALA A 488 -19.23 -31.42 29.32
N SER A 489 -20.09 -30.63 29.94
CA SER A 489 -21.16 -29.89 29.26
C SER A 489 -20.62 -28.73 28.42
N GLU A 490 -19.63 -28.00 28.95
CA GLU A 490 -18.95 -26.89 28.27
C GLU A 490 -18.14 -27.36 27.06
N ARG A 491 -17.42 -28.49 27.16
CA ARG A 491 -16.74 -29.08 26.00
C ARG A 491 -17.72 -29.39 24.89
N LEU A 492 -18.87 -29.97 25.23
CA LEU A 492 -19.88 -30.35 24.26
C LEU A 492 -20.57 -29.14 23.63
N SER A 493 -20.85 -28.09 24.43
CA SER A 493 -21.45 -26.85 23.90
C SER A 493 -20.49 -26.10 23.00
N MET A 494 -19.21 -25.96 23.38
CA MET A 494 -18.18 -25.33 22.56
C MET A 494 -17.92 -26.12 21.28
N ALA A 495 -17.85 -27.46 21.36
CA ALA A 495 -17.69 -28.30 20.18
C ALA A 495 -18.85 -28.15 19.19
N LYS A 496 -20.09 -28.04 19.67
CA LYS A 496 -21.29 -27.82 18.82
C LYS A 496 -21.32 -26.44 18.17
N ASN A 497 -20.72 -25.43 18.81
CA ASN A 497 -20.65 -24.07 18.28
C ASN A 497 -19.61 -23.90 17.15
N LEU A 498 -18.71 -24.88 16.97
CA LEU A 498 -17.82 -24.93 15.81
C LEU A 498 -18.63 -25.24 14.54
N GLU A 499 -18.10 -24.85 13.37
CA GLU A 499 -18.81 -25.01 12.10
C GLU A 499 -18.44 -26.32 11.37
N GLY A 500 -19.42 -26.86 10.63
CA GLY A 500 -19.21 -27.90 9.62
C GLY A 500 -18.69 -29.25 10.14
N THR A 501 -17.73 -29.82 9.41
CA THR A 501 -17.09 -31.12 9.66
C THR A 501 -16.31 -31.16 10.96
N LEU A 502 -15.72 -30.03 11.36
CA LEU A 502 -14.95 -29.90 12.61
C LEU A 502 -15.85 -30.10 13.84
N SER A 503 -17.05 -29.51 13.83
CA SER A 503 -18.05 -29.66 14.90
C SER A 503 -18.37 -31.13 15.19
N MET A 504 -18.72 -31.88 14.14
CA MET A 504 -19.06 -33.31 14.27
C MET A 504 -17.89 -34.14 14.80
N LYS A 505 -16.66 -33.86 14.34
CA LYS A 505 -15.44 -34.55 14.80
C LYS A 505 -15.10 -34.22 16.25
N CYS A 506 -15.20 -32.94 16.64
CA CYS A 506 -14.96 -32.51 18.02
C CYS A 506 -16.00 -33.08 18.99
N VAL A 507 -17.28 -33.13 18.63
CA VAL A 507 -18.32 -33.77 19.44
C VAL A 507 -18.00 -35.24 19.67
N LYS A 508 -17.64 -35.98 18.61
CA LYS A 508 -17.23 -37.39 18.72
C LYS A 508 -16.01 -37.57 19.62
N MET A 509 -15.01 -36.69 19.52
CA MET A 509 -13.84 -36.71 20.41
C MET A 509 -14.24 -36.50 21.88
N VAL A 510 -15.14 -35.56 22.17
CA VAL A 510 -15.64 -35.32 23.54
C VAL A 510 -16.40 -36.55 24.07
N GLU A 511 -17.22 -37.20 23.26
CA GLU A 511 -17.94 -38.43 23.64
C GLU A 511 -16.97 -39.59 23.97
N THR A 512 -15.86 -39.72 23.23
CA THR A 512 -14.86 -40.77 23.51
C THR A 512 -14.12 -40.57 24.84
N LEU A 513 -14.18 -39.40 25.49
CA LEU A 513 -13.61 -39.20 26.83
C LEU A 513 -14.38 -39.98 27.91
N GLU A 514 -15.63 -40.34 27.66
CA GLU A 514 -16.44 -41.18 28.55
C GLU A 514 -16.28 -42.68 28.27
N SER A 515 -15.53 -43.03 27.23
CA SER A 515 -15.22 -44.42 26.89
C SER A 515 -14.36 -45.11 27.96
N LYS A 516 -14.20 -46.42 27.81
CA LYS A 516 -13.36 -47.24 28.70
C LYS A 516 -11.96 -47.50 28.13
N VAL A 517 -11.69 -47.04 26.91
CA VAL A 517 -10.52 -47.43 26.11
C VAL A 517 -9.87 -46.19 25.49
N ILE A 518 -8.55 -46.04 25.64
CA ILE A 518 -7.82 -44.86 25.12
C ILE A 518 -7.72 -44.88 23.59
N ASP A 519 -7.64 -46.06 22.97
CA ASP A 519 -7.48 -46.20 21.51
C ASP A 519 -8.63 -45.56 20.74
N GLU A 520 -9.86 -45.62 21.27
CA GLU A 520 -11.04 -44.97 20.68
C GLU A 520 -10.88 -43.43 20.65
N PHE A 521 -10.31 -42.87 21.72
CA PHE A 521 -9.99 -41.45 21.79
C PHE A 521 -8.85 -41.07 20.85
N GLU A 522 -7.78 -41.86 20.75
CA GLU A 522 -6.66 -41.57 19.83
C GLU A 522 -7.11 -41.51 18.37
N VAL A 523 -8.00 -42.42 17.96
CA VAL A 523 -8.58 -42.39 16.60
C VAL A 523 -9.43 -41.14 16.39
N ALA A 524 -10.26 -40.76 17.35
CA ALA A 524 -11.06 -39.54 17.26
C ALA A 524 -10.18 -38.28 17.22
N LEU A 525 -9.16 -38.22 18.08
CA LEU A 525 -8.17 -37.14 18.13
C LEU A 525 -7.42 -36.98 16.80
N GLN A 526 -7.00 -38.09 16.17
CA GLN A 526 -6.36 -38.08 14.85
C GLN A 526 -7.24 -37.40 13.80
N THR A 527 -8.55 -37.72 13.77
CA THR A 527 -9.48 -37.11 12.80
C THR A 527 -9.72 -35.62 13.03
N VAL A 528 -9.69 -35.16 14.29
CA VAL A 528 -9.80 -33.74 14.66
C VAL A 528 -8.50 -33.02 14.32
N ALA A 529 -7.34 -33.60 14.64
CA ALA A 529 -6.05 -33.01 14.35
C ALA A 529 -5.86 -32.77 12.84
N GLU A 530 -6.26 -33.73 11.99
CA GLU A 530 -6.22 -33.58 10.54
C GLU A 530 -7.11 -32.42 10.04
N GLU A 531 -8.29 -32.23 10.63
CA GLU A 531 -9.19 -31.13 10.28
C GLU A 531 -8.63 -29.77 10.73
N CYS A 532 -7.99 -29.73 11.90
CA CYS A 532 -7.33 -28.53 12.44
C CYS A 532 -5.97 -28.25 11.79
N GLY A 533 -5.49 -29.09 10.86
CA GLY A 533 -4.15 -28.97 10.27
C GLY A 533 -2.98 -29.29 11.23
N LEU A 534 -3.27 -29.92 12.37
CA LEU A 534 -2.31 -30.34 13.37
C LEU A 534 -1.63 -31.66 12.97
N ARG A 535 -0.37 -31.81 13.36
CA ARG A 535 0.43 -33.01 13.09
C ARG A 535 0.68 -33.81 14.35
N LEU A 536 0.00 -34.94 14.52
CA LEU A 536 0.27 -35.85 15.63
C LEU A 536 1.46 -36.76 15.29
N LYS A 537 2.48 -36.74 16.14
CA LYS A 537 3.68 -37.59 16.00
C LYS A 537 3.64 -38.72 17.01
N LYS A 538 4.09 -39.91 16.60
CA LYS A 538 4.31 -41.02 17.53
C LYS A 538 5.55 -40.74 18.38
N LEU A 539 5.46 -41.10 19.67
CA LEU A 539 6.57 -40.97 20.61
C LEU A 539 7.78 -41.81 20.17
N ASP A 540 8.90 -41.14 19.89
CA ASP A 540 10.15 -41.81 19.54
C ASP A 540 10.93 -42.25 20.78
N LYS A 541 11.82 -43.23 20.63
CA LYS A 541 12.56 -43.81 21.76
C LYS A 541 13.47 -42.81 22.48
N LYS A 542 13.96 -41.77 21.81
CA LYS A 542 14.84 -40.77 22.43
C LYS A 542 14.01 -39.80 23.27
N THR A 543 12.93 -39.27 22.71
CA THR A 543 12.02 -38.37 23.46
C THR A 543 11.35 -39.09 24.61
N GLU A 544 10.95 -40.35 24.44
CA GLU A 544 10.46 -41.20 25.52
C GLU A 544 11.47 -41.29 26.68
N LYS A 545 12.73 -41.63 26.39
CA LYS A 545 13.77 -41.74 27.42
C LYS A 545 14.00 -40.41 28.15
N ILE A 546 13.94 -39.29 27.41
CA ILE A 546 14.06 -37.95 27.99
C ILE A 546 12.87 -37.66 28.90
N LEU A 547 11.64 -37.89 28.43
CA LEU A 547 10.41 -37.64 29.21
C LEU A 547 10.35 -38.51 30.47
N VAL A 548 10.72 -39.80 30.39
CA VAL A 548 10.81 -40.68 31.58
C VAL A 548 11.82 -40.12 32.58
N SER A 549 13.00 -39.67 32.11
CA SER A 549 14.01 -39.09 33.00
C SER A 549 13.54 -37.77 33.62
N THR A 550 12.84 -36.93 32.87
CA THR A 550 12.29 -35.66 33.37
C THR A 550 11.19 -35.93 34.39
N TYR A 551 10.25 -36.84 34.07
CA TYR A 551 9.18 -37.27 34.97
C TYR A 551 9.73 -37.89 36.26
N SER A 552 10.80 -38.70 36.19
CA SER A 552 11.49 -39.22 37.36
C SER A 552 12.03 -38.10 38.26
N LYS A 553 12.71 -37.10 37.68
CA LYS A 553 13.28 -35.98 38.44
C LYS A 553 12.20 -35.13 39.08
N GLU A 554 11.13 -34.85 38.34
CA GLU A 554 9.97 -34.12 38.82
C GLU A 554 9.30 -34.85 39.99
N LEU A 555 9.07 -36.17 39.87
CA LEU A 555 8.54 -36.97 40.97
C LEU A 555 9.46 -36.99 42.20
N THR A 556 10.78 -37.10 42.01
CA THR A 556 11.76 -37.03 43.10
C THR A 556 11.65 -35.70 43.85
N SER A 557 11.64 -34.57 43.13
CA SER A 557 11.47 -33.24 43.73
C SER A 557 10.11 -33.08 44.42
N GLN A 558 9.03 -33.58 43.80
CA GLN A 558 7.69 -33.54 44.39
C GLN A 558 7.65 -34.34 45.69
N ILE A 559 8.23 -35.54 45.72
CA ILE A 559 8.30 -36.40 46.91
C ILE A 559 9.11 -35.74 48.04
N GLU A 560 10.23 -35.08 47.72
CA GLU A 560 11.03 -34.36 48.71
C GLU A 560 10.21 -33.24 49.37
N SER A 561 9.53 -32.42 48.57
CA SER A 561 8.72 -31.27 49.02
C SER A 561 7.35 -31.62 49.62
N GLU A 562 6.81 -32.81 49.34
CA GLU A 562 5.44 -33.17 49.71
C GLU A 562 5.26 -33.21 51.23
N SER A 563 4.26 -32.50 51.74
CA SER A 563 3.93 -32.47 53.17
C SER A 563 2.69 -33.28 53.53
N ASP A 564 1.82 -33.58 52.55
CA ASP A 564 0.62 -34.37 52.78
C ASP A 564 0.90 -35.88 52.65
N PRO A 565 0.65 -36.68 53.70
CA PRO A 565 0.86 -38.13 53.64
C PRO A 565 -0.03 -38.85 52.61
N VAL A 566 -1.23 -38.33 52.31
CA VAL A 566 -2.17 -39.02 51.40
C VAL A 566 -1.74 -38.85 49.94
N SER A 567 -1.34 -37.64 49.55
CA SER A 567 -0.84 -37.31 48.21
C SER A 567 0.53 -37.95 47.89
N LEU A 568 1.31 -38.28 48.91
CA LEU A 568 2.64 -38.88 48.79
C LEU A 568 2.60 -40.29 48.18
N LEU A 569 1.66 -41.13 48.61
CA LEU A 569 1.60 -42.54 48.22
C LEU A 569 1.49 -42.75 46.69
N PRO A 570 0.58 -42.10 45.95
CA PRO A 570 0.54 -42.19 44.49
C PRO A 570 1.86 -41.78 43.81
N LYS A 571 2.53 -40.73 44.32
CA LYS A 571 3.79 -40.22 43.77
C LYS A 571 4.93 -41.21 43.99
N VAL A 572 5.01 -41.79 45.18
CA VAL A 572 5.99 -42.83 45.53
C VAL A 572 5.80 -44.06 44.64
N VAL A 573 4.57 -44.54 44.48
CA VAL A 573 4.28 -45.70 43.61
C VAL A 573 4.64 -45.38 42.15
N ALA A 574 4.30 -44.18 41.66
CA ALA A 574 4.70 -43.75 40.32
C ALA A 574 6.24 -43.71 40.13
N LEU A 575 6.99 -43.23 41.13
CA LEU A 575 8.46 -43.20 41.08
C LEU A 575 9.06 -44.61 41.06
N LEU A 576 8.53 -45.54 41.85
CA LEU A 576 8.96 -46.94 41.86
C LEU A 576 8.72 -47.60 40.50
N PHE A 577 7.59 -47.36 39.84
CA PHE A 577 7.33 -47.85 38.49
C PHE A 577 8.34 -47.32 37.47
N VAL A 578 8.76 -46.06 37.59
CA VAL A 578 9.79 -45.48 36.74
C VAL A 578 11.17 -46.10 37.02
N GLN A 579 11.53 -46.30 38.29
CA GLN A 579 12.83 -46.86 38.68
C GLN A 579 12.97 -48.35 38.31
N VAL A 580 11.88 -49.13 38.45
CA VAL A 580 11.89 -50.58 38.29
C VAL A 580 11.56 -51.01 36.86
N HIS A 581 10.50 -50.44 36.26
CA HIS A 581 10.00 -50.84 34.95
C HIS A 581 10.37 -49.86 33.84
N ASN A 582 11.00 -48.72 34.16
CA ASN A 582 11.28 -47.63 33.21
C ASN A 582 10.02 -47.15 32.45
N LYS A 583 8.86 -47.20 33.13
CA LYS A 583 7.57 -46.73 32.61
C LYS A 583 6.97 -45.70 33.57
N ALA A 584 6.46 -44.60 33.03
CA ALA A 584 5.80 -43.56 33.82
C ALA A 584 4.34 -43.93 34.06
N LEU A 585 3.98 -44.26 35.30
CA LEU A 585 2.62 -44.64 35.67
C LEU A 585 1.87 -43.44 36.27
N GLN A 586 0.70 -43.12 35.72
CA GLN A 586 -0.26 -42.22 36.34
C GLN A 586 -1.50 -43.04 36.76
N ALA A 587 -1.67 -43.24 38.06
CA ALA A 587 -2.70 -44.11 38.62
C ALA A 587 -3.66 -43.36 39.57
N PRO A 588 -4.98 -43.59 39.48
CA PRO A 588 -5.92 -43.08 40.46
C PRO A 588 -5.76 -43.83 41.80
N GLY A 589 -6.16 -43.20 42.91
CA GLY A 589 -6.03 -43.78 44.26
C GLY A 589 -6.57 -45.21 44.43
N ARG A 590 -7.63 -45.56 43.68
CA ARG A 590 -8.30 -46.87 43.74
C ARG A 590 -7.48 -48.02 43.13
N THR A 591 -6.55 -47.72 42.22
CA THR A 591 -5.73 -48.75 41.55
C THR A 591 -4.34 -48.88 42.19
N ILE A 592 -4.01 -48.05 43.19
CA ILE A 592 -2.70 -48.05 43.86
C ILE A 592 -2.42 -49.40 44.53
N ALA A 593 -3.42 -50.04 45.13
CA ALA A 593 -3.26 -51.36 45.75
C ALA A 593 -2.84 -52.42 44.72
N SER A 594 -3.51 -52.44 43.56
CA SER A 594 -3.18 -53.33 42.44
C SER A 594 -1.79 -53.01 41.86
N ALA A 595 -1.43 -51.73 41.77
CA ALA A 595 -0.10 -51.30 41.34
C ALA A 595 1.01 -51.77 42.29
N ILE A 596 0.80 -51.69 43.62
CA ILE A 596 1.75 -52.21 44.62
C ILE A 596 1.87 -53.73 44.52
N ASN A 597 0.77 -54.45 44.33
CA ASN A 597 0.79 -55.91 44.13
C ASN A 597 1.63 -56.33 42.91
N HIS A 598 1.61 -55.54 41.84
CA HIS A 598 2.43 -55.79 40.65
C HIS A 598 3.93 -55.60 40.93
N LEU A 599 4.30 -54.69 41.83
CA LEU A 599 5.68 -54.46 42.25
C LEU A 599 6.24 -55.56 43.16
N LYS A 600 5.40 -56.40 43.78
CA LYS A 600 5.78 -57.43 44.78
C LYS A 600 6.96 -58.31 44.37
N LYS A 601 7.05 -58.67 43.09
CA LYS A 601 8.09 -59.59 42.59
C LYS A 601 9.44 -58.91 42.33
N VAL A 602 9.49 -57.57 42.35
CA VAL A 602 10.65 -56.80 41.87
C VAL A 602 11.23 -55.87 42.95
N ILE A 603 10.47 -55.57 44.01
CA ILE A 603 10.94 -54.77 45.14
C ILE A 603 11.25 -55.64 46.37
N PRO A 604 12.14 -55.19 47.29
CA PRO A 604 12.43 -55.91 48.53
C PRO A 604 11.20 -56.12 49.43
N GLU A 605 11.13 -57.27 50.14
CA GLU A 605 10.00 -57.62 51.01
C GLU A 605 9.73 -56.56 52.10
N ASN A 606 10.79 -55.94 52.62
CA ASN A 606 10.69 -54.87 53.62
C ASN A 606 9.95 -53.63 53.05
N LEU A 607 10.31 -53.20 51.83
CA LEU A 607 9.67 -52.05 51.18
C LEU A 607 8.22 -52.38 50.78
N TYR A 608 7.96 -53.61 50.33
CA TYR A 608 6.61 -54.06 50.02
C TYR A 608 5.70 -54.05 51.26
N ALA A 609 6.19 -54.55 52.40
CA ALA A 609 5.44 -54.55 53.65
C ALA A 609 5.11 -53.12 54.12
N THR A 610 6.08 -52.21 54.08
CA THR A 610 5.87 -50.80 54.42
C THR A 610 4.88 -50.10 53.47
N LEU A 611 4.96 -50.35 52.16
CA LEU A 611 4.02 -49.80 51.17
C LEU A 611 2.58 -50.30 51.37
N MET A 612 2.41 -51.59 51.65
CA MET A 612 1.10 -52.19 51.92
C MET A 612 0.51 -51.69 53.25
N GLU A 613 1.32 -51.56 54.30
CA GLU A 613 0.89 -50.96 55.56
C GLU A 613 0.46 -49.50 55.33
N TYR A 614 1.28 -48.70 54.65
CA TYR A 614 0.98 -47.31 54.32
C TYR A 614 -0.31 -47.18 53.50
N GLN A 615 -0.49 -48.03 52.48
CA GLN A 615 -1.70 -48.07 51.67
C GLN A 615 -2.94 -48.46 52.47
N SER A 616 -2.84 -49.44 53.38
CA SER A 616 -3.95 -49.86 54.22
C SER A 616 -4.42 -48.76 55.17
N VAL A 617 -3.48 -48.03 55.79
CA VAL A 617 -3.77 -46.89 56.67
C VAL A 617 -4.33 -45.72 55.86
N THR A 618 -3.82 -45.48 54.65
CA THR A 618 -4.33 -44.43 53.74
C THR A 618 -5.76 -44.71 53.30
N VAL A 619 -6.09 -45.95 52.94
CA VAL A 619 -7.46 -46.34 52.56
C VAL A 619 -8.40 -46.30 53.76
N ALA A 620 -7.96 -46.71 54.96
CA ALA A 620 -8.74 -46.58 56.18
C ALA A 620 -9.07 -45.10 56.48
N LEU A 621 -8.08 -44.21 56.34
CA LEU A 621 -8.25 -42.77 56.53
C LEU A 621 -9.25 -42.20 55.51
N LEU A 622 -9.08 -42.51 54.23
CA LEU A 622 -9.96 -42.03 53.15
C LEU A 622 -11.39 -42.59 53.29
N SER A 623 -11.54 -43.83 53.74
CA SER A 623 -12.83 -44.44 54.03
C SER A 623 -13.53 -43.70 55.18
N MET A 624 -12.82 -43.43 56.28
CA MET A 624 -13.35 -42.65 57.40
C MET A 624 -13.77 -41.24 56.97
N LEU A 625 -12.95 -40.59 56.14
CA LEU A 625 -13.22 -39.27 55.56
C LEU A 625 -14.46 -39.25 54.66
N SER A 626 -14.71 -40.33 53.92
CA SER A 626 -15.89 -40.46 53.06
C SER A 626 -17.19 -40.75 53.83
N THR A 627 -17.08 -41.33 55.02
CA THR A 627 -18.20 -41.67 55.90
C THR A 627 -18.51 -40.60 56.96
N SER A 628 -17.60 -39.64 57.17
CA SER A 628 -17.80 -38.55 58.14
C SER A 628 -18.75 -37.49 57.58
N VAL A 629 -19.94 -37.38 58.17
CA VAL A 629 -20.87 -36.26 57.95
C VAL A 629 -20.38 -35.05 58.76
N PRO A 630 -20.47 -33.80 58.26
CA PRO A 630 -20.10 -32.62 59.04
C PRO A 630 -20.96 -32.55 60.31
N GLY A 631 -20.36 -32.78 61.49
CA GLY A 631 -21.05 -32.79 62.79
C GLY A 631 -21.20 -34.16 63.49
N GLY A 632 -20.48 -35.20 63.07
CA GLY A 632 -20.45 -36.51 63.76
C GLY A 632 -19.61 -36.53 65.06
N PRO A 633 -19.75 -37.58 65.91
CA PRO A 633 -19.17 -37.64 67.25
C PRO A 633 -17.64 -37.52 67.27
N ASP A 634 -17.10 -36.80 68.27
CA ASP A 634 -15.67 -36.47 68.48
C ASP A 634 -14.72 -37.67 68.31
N CYS A 635 -15.16 -38.88 68.68
CA CYS A 635 -14.38 -40.11 68.55
C CYS A 635 -13.99 -40.48 67.10
N THR A 636 -14.72 -39.99 66.09
CA THR A 636 -14.35 -40.19 64.68
C THR A 636 -13.24 -39.23 64.25
N SER A 637 -13.24 -38.00 64.77
CA SER A 637 -12.19 -37.00 64.53
C SER A 637 -10.86 -37.44 65.13
N ASP A 638 -10.87 -37.91 66.39
CA ASP A 638 -9.67 -38.40 67.07
C ASP A 638 -9.04 -39.62 66.38
N ARG A 639 -9.88 -40.53 65.86
CA ARG A 639 -9.42 -41.69 65.08
C ARG A 639 -8.81 -41.29 63.73
N MET A 640 -9.36 -40.27 63.06
CA MET A 640 -8.79 -39.72 61.84
C MET A 640 -7.46 -39.01 62.10
N LEU A 641 -7.35 -38.29 63.21
CA LEU A 641 -6.13 -37.60 63.62
C LEU A 641 -5.02 -38.59 63.95
N GLY A 642 -5.32 -39.66 64.71
CA GLY A 642 -4.37 -40.73 65.00
C GLY A 642 -3.91 -41.52 63.76
N GLN A 643 -4.77 -41.70 62.74
CA GLN A 643 -4.34 -42.30 61.47
C GLN A 643 -3.47 -41.36 60.63
N ARG A 644 -3.73 -40.04 60.65
CA ARG A 644 -2.85 -39.04 60.02
C ARG A 644 -1.49 -38.97 60.69
N GLU A 645 -1.43 -38.99 62.02
CA GLU A 645 -0.17 -39.02 62.78
C GLU A 645 0.65 -40.27 62.46
N ARG A 646 0.00 -41.43 62.38
CA ARG A 646 0.66 -42.69 61.99
C ARG A 646 1.23 -42.63 60.56
N LEU A 647 0.51 -42.01 59.61
CA LEU A 647 1.04 -41.81 58.26
C LEU A 647 2.19 -40.79 58.22
N ALA A 648 2.12 -39.74 59.06
CA ALA A 648 3.18 -38.74 59.19
C ALA A 648 4.47 -39.32 59.80
N GLU A 649 4.35 -40.28 60.73
CA GLU A 649 5.50 -40.98 61.30
C GLU A 649 6.17 -41.95 60.30
N MET A 650 5.37 -42.61 59.46
CA MET A 650 5.88 -43.53 58.42
C MET A 650 6.44 -42.81 57.18
N MET A 651 6.02 -41.57 56.94
CA MET A 651 6.37 -40.79 55.74
C MET A 651 7.88 -40.52 55.57
N PRO A 652 8.65 -40.10 56.59
CA PRO A 652 10.10 -39.93 56.47
C PRO A 652 10.82 -41.22 56.09
N ARG A 653 10.41 -42.34 56.69
CA ARG A 653 10.98 -43.67 56.39
C ARG A 653 10.70 -44.08 54.95
N LEU A 654 9.47 -43.84 54.46
CA LEU A 654 9.10 -44.14 53.08
C LEU A 654 9.88 -43.28 52.08
N LYS A 655 10.07 -41.98 52.37
CA LYS A 655 10.88 -41.09 51.53
C LYS A 655 12.34 -41.53 51.47
N GLU A 656 12.94 -41.88 52.61
CA GLU A 656 14.34 -42.31 52.67
C GLU A 656 14.61 -43.56 51.85
N ILE A 657 13.71 -44.55 51.90
CA ILE A 657 13.88 -45.81 51.17
C ILE A 657 13.72 -45.62 49.65
N VAL A 658 12.81 -44.75 49.22
CA VAL A 658 12.46 -44.58 47.80
C VAL A 658 13.41 -43.60 47.07
N LEU A 659 13.96 -42.62 47.79
CA LEU A 659 14.92 -41.65 47.24
C LEU A 659 16.33 -42.25 47.09
N ASN A 660 16.70 -43.21 47.94
CA ASN A 660 17.99 -43.88 47.89
C ASN A 660 17.92 -45.12 46.98
N ARG A 661 18.42 -44.99 45.74
CA ARG A 661 18.41 -46.07 44.72
C ARG A 661 19.12 -47.36 45.14
N GLU A 662 20.02 -47.29 46.12
CA GLU A 662 20.76 -48.45 46.64
C GLU A 662 19.87 -49.44 47.41
N TYR A 663 18.71 -49.01 47.93
CA TYR A 663 17.77 -49.89 48.64
C TYR A 663 16.75 -50.58 47.72
N LEU A 664 16.82 -50.35 46.40
CA LEU A 664 15.85 -50.88 45.43
C LEU A 664 16.38 -52.07 44.63
N THR A 665 17.65 -52.42 44.78
CA THR A 665 18.23 -53.64 44.20
C THR A 665 18.04 -54.81 45.15
N VAL A 666 17.35 -55.86 44.67
CA VAL A 666 17.32 -57.19 45.29
C VAL A 666 18.69 -57.85 45.17
#